data_AF-A0AAJ2W5W2-F1
#
_entry.id   AF-A0AAJ2W5W2-F1
#
_cell.length_a   1.000
_cell.length_b   1.000
_cell.length_c   1.000
_cell.angle_alpha   90.00
_cell.angle_beta   90.00
_cell.angle_gamma   90.00
#
_symmetry.space_group_name_H-M   'P 1'
#
loop_
_entity.id
_entity.type
_entity.pdbx_description
1 polymer ?
#
loop_
_entity_poly.entity_id
_entity_poly.type
_entity_poly.pdbx_seq_one_letter_code
_entity_poly.pdbx_strand_id
1 'polypeptide(L)'
;MAYVNRSLSPRIVNPGAAVVVLEGARAVGKTTMVKRELVASGAYSYATLADLETRREASSDLTGWVHRLRLPAVIDEAQLLEDLPTVVKERVDALGPGSWFVLTGSASIARTGLGGADPLTRRSVRHTLNPITLWEKAGLAGSIVDHLMDGTIRQGPVDSVSDQKLLDLMQVGGFPNYLFTPSPLTTGSFRGRVESDTIALLSDSVLPGRGFDTSTARSVLDAILRTPGGIFTAASHARELDLDRRGVDRYVEILHRLFLLHSLPNSAVRPTKQSYSRTKMHAVDTSLAVESLIRGGIDIPKNRELFGALLETHVVNQILSAIEWSAERPLASYWRQASHSNPEVDLVLSTGSRRVGIEVKAATTVSSKDMRGLLALREHSGLDRGFVFYTGSEVKEIAPSIWAVPMACLGSDAWLEKDVRHQAPRERIIVSSDIEKTNPNIDVRLFVSYVHADNQRLNGRIVDFARDIAEAYAFLYGFEVSLFIDRDDIEWGESWRDRLDDELAAVPFLLSMVTPRYLASLACRDEVLTFSAAAKQAGDPRRLLPISWVDVSTSDVVPDSDPVRKILSNAQYLDMTQARLEPRGSVAYNDIVESAAHRLRRSVIRLRADQGNLATDADVQAVDDTDATTAVDDDRDLTEVMSDFANHGAQVEEAVTALHNAFDGMGAVMAENPMPQNTSPAAASAQFVRLGQFLAEPVEEIERATDNVGAAWEAVDSDISRMVELVRAVPDADVVSPLKDSLSDLERSLTFPGIDLMTAQIGALGALSRHLQPLARAVTGALTVLEGIQKSTRLWVERM
;
A
#
# COMPACT_ATOMS: atom_id res chain seq x y z
N MET A 1 -5.66 33.71 -14.89
CA MET A 1 -4.93 32.72 -15.70
C MET A 1 -5.74 31.44 -15.71
N ALA A 2 -5.82 30.76 -16.85
CA ALA A 2 -6.35 29.41 -16.89
C ALA A 2 -5.45 28.51 -16.02
N TYR A 3 -6.06 27.73 -15.13
CA TYR A 3 -5.38 26.75 -14.30
C TYR A 3 -5.54 25.38 -14.96
N VAL A 4 -4.46 24.59 -15.02
CA VAL A 4 -4.52 23.19 -15.44
C VAL A 4 -4.47 22.33 -14.19
N ASN A 5 -5.50 21.52 -13.99
CA ASN A 5 -5.55 20.54 -12.91
C ASN A 5 -4.38 19.58 -13.05
N ARG A 6 -3.69 19.31 -11.95
CA ARG A 6 -2.49 18.48 -11.96
C ARG A 6 -2.87 17.02 -11.74
N SER A 7 -2.48 16.14 -12.66
CA SER A 7 -2.80 14.70 -12.57
C SER A 7 -2.22 14.02 -11.33
N LEU A 8 -1.20 14.61 -10.70
CA LEU A 8 -0.59 14.13 -9.45
C LEU A 8 -1.45 14.40 -8.21
N SER A 9 -2.30 15.43 -8.23
CA SER A 9 -3.03 15.91 -7.05
C SER A 9 -3.83 14.82 -6.31
N PRO A 10 -4.57 13.91 -6.99
CA PRO A 10 -5.29 12.83 -6.32
C PRO A 10 -4.40 11.86 -5.52
N ARG A 11 -3.10 11.73 -5.88
CA ARG A 11 -2.15 10.87 -5.16
C ARG A 11 -1.64 11.48 -3.87
N ILE A 12 -1.83 12.80 -3.68
CA ILE A 12 -1.35 13.52 -2.50
C ILE A 12 -2.38 13.50 -1.36
N VAL A 13 -3.68 13.45 -1.69
CA VAL A 13 -4.76 13.50 -0.70
C VAL A 13 -4.85 12.19 0.12
N ASN A 14 -4.65 11.05 -0.53
CA ASN A 14 -4.68 9.71 0.09
C ASN A 14 -3.36 8.95 -0.16
N PRO A 15 -2.25 9.34 0.48
CA PRO A 15 -0.93 8.80 0.17
C PRO A 15 -0.61 7.46 0.84
N GLY A 16 -1.44 6.97 1.78
CA GLY A 16 -1.10 5.82 2.62
C GLY A 16 0.08 6.08 3.58
N ALA A 17 0.35 7.35 3.89
CA ALA A 17 1.47 7.77 4.72
C ALA A 17 1.15 9.02 5.55
N ALA A 18 1.84 9.16 6.68
CA ALA A 18 1.71 10.29 7.60
C ALA A 18 2.13 11.63 7.01
N VAL A 19 3.10 11.59 6.09
CA VAL A 19 3.66 12.78 5.47
C VAL A 19 3.78 12.59 3.97
N VAL A 20 3.34 13.57 3.19
CA VAL A 20 3.69 13.67 1.77
C VAL A 20 4.79 14.69 1.61
N VAL A 21 5.86 14.34 0.91
CA VAL A 21 6.87 15.31 0.47
C VAL A 21 6.70 15.55 -1.02
N LEU A 22 6.31 16.77 -1.39
CA LEU A 22 6.12 17.21 -2.76
C LEU A 22 7.27 18.12 -3.19
N GLU A 23 8.22 17.58 -3.93
CA GLU A 23 9.38 18.33 -4.43
C GLU A 23 9.23 18.65 -5.92
N GLY A 24 10.11 19.49 -6.47
CA GLY A 24 10.14 19.79 -7.90
C GLY A 24 10.74 21.15 -8.18
N ALA A 25 11.03 21.48 -9.44
CA ALA A 25 11.64 22.76 -9.79
C ALA A 25 10.81 23.97 -9.31
N ARG A 26 11.46 25.12 -9.12
CA ARG A 26 10.73 26.37 -8.85
C ARG A 26 9.80 26.69 -10.01
N ALA A 27 8.69 27.36 -9.71
CA ALA A 27 7.69 27.78 -10.69
C ALA A 27 7.00 26.67 -11.50
N VAL A 28 7.18 25.38 -11.17
CA VAL A 28 6.41 24.26 -11.79
C VAL A 28 4.94 24.20 -11.36
N GLY A 29 4.52 25.05 -10.41
CA GLY A 29 3.12 25.15 -9.98
C GLY A 29 2.78 24.46 -8.64
N LYS A 30 3.76 24.00 -7.85
CA LYS A 30 3.53 23.33 -6.54
C LYS A 30 2.58 24.10 -5.62
N THR A 31 2.96 25.34 -5.26
CA THR A 31 2.15 26.21 -4.38
C THR A 31 0.77 26.48 -4.96
N THR A 32 0.67 26.62 -6.29
CA THR A 32 -0.63 26.88 -6.94
C THR A 32 -1.53 25.65 -6.87
N MET A 33 -0.98 24.47 -7.16
CA MET A 33 -1.69 23.19 -7.08
C MET A 33 -2.18 22.92 -5.67
N VAL A 34 -1.31 23.04 -4.67
CA VAL A 34 -1.70 22.79 -3.28
C VAL A 34 -2.76 23.79 -2.82
N LYS A 35 -2.63 25.08 -3.13
CA LYS A 35 -3.66 26.07 -2.79
C LYS A 35 -5.00 25.80 -3.47
N ARG A 36 -4.99 25.46 -4.77
CA ARG A 36 -6.19 25.31 -5.59
C ARG A 36 -6.92 23.99 -5.37
N GLU A 37 -6.18 22.91 -5.16
CA GLU A 37 -6.73 21.56 -5.15
C GLU A 37 -6.82 20.95 -3.76
N LEU A 38 -5.96 21.36 -2.80
CA LEU A 38 -5.95 20.80 -1.44
C LEU A 38 -6.51 21.79 -0.39
N VAL A 39 -6.14 23.06 -0.48
CA VAL A 39 -6.52 24.07 0.54
C VAL A 39 -7.89 24.66 0.24
N ALA A 40 -8.21 24.91 -1.03
CA ALA A 40 -9.49 25.51 -1.42
C ALA A 40 -10.71 24.62 -1.10
N SER A 41 -10.52 23.30 -1.00
CA SER A 41 -11.57 22.36 -0.54
C SER A 41 -11.80 22.42 0.98
N GLY A 42 -10.95 23.13 1.73
CA GLY A 42 -10.97 23.20 3.20
C GLY A 42 -10.27 22.04 3.89
N ALA A 43 -9.89 20.99 3.14
CA ALA A 43 -9.28 19.77 3.67
C ALA A 43 -7.98 20.05 4.43
N TYR A 44 -7.09 20.89 3.85
CA TYR A 44 -5.79 21.21 4.45
C TYR A 44 -5.72 22.65 4.95
N SER A 45 -5.02 22.86 6.07
CA SER A 45 -4.49 24.18 6.41
C SER A 45 -3.24 24.48 5.58
N TYR A 46 -2.84 25.76 5.52
CA TYR A 46 -1.69 26.17 4.73
C TYR A 46 -0.83 27.16 5.51
N ALA A 47 0.45 26.84 5.63
CA ALA A 47 1.49 27.74 6.12
C ALA A 47 2.64 27.76 5.10
N THR A 48 3.31 28.90 4.96
CA THR A 48 4.44 29.05 4.03
C THR A 48 5.65 29.63 4.72
N LEU A 49 6.80 28.97 4.59
CA LEU A 49 8.08 29.46 5.10
C LEU A 49 8.74 30.47 4.16
N ALA A 50 8.16 30.71 2.98
CA ALA A 50 8.54 31.83 2.13
C ALA A 50 8.17 33.18 2.77
N ASP A 51 7.13 33.20 3.61
CA ASP A 51 6.77 34.37 4.39
C ASP A 51 7.78 34.58 5.54
N LEU A 52 8.35 35.78 5.59
CA LEU A 52 9.45 36.07 6.52
C LEU A 52 9.00 36.07 7.97
N GLU A 53 7.76 36.49 8.25
CA GLU A 53 7.20 36.51 9.60
C GLU A 53 6.92 35.09 10.10
N THR A 54 6.21 34.29 9.29
CA THR A 54 5.95 32.87 9.54
C THR A 54 7.26 32.11 9.76
N ARG A 55 8.27 32.34 8.91
CA ARG A 55 9.58 31.71 9.06
C ARG A 55 10.29 32.14 10.35
N ARG A 56 10.21 33.42 10.74
CA ARG A 56 10.81 33.91 12.00
C ARG A 56 10.13 33.29 13.22
N GLU A 57 8.81 33.21 13.22
CA GLU A 57 8.04 32.55 14.27
C GLU A 57 8.44 31.07 14.39
N ALA A 58 8.39 30.33 13.28
CA ALA A 58 8.79 28.93 13.23
C ALA A 58 10.26 28.72 13.61
N SER A 59 11.17 29.64 13.26
CA SER A 59 12.59 29.53 13.65
C SER A 59 12.80 29.74 15.15
N SER A 60 11.93 30.51 15.82
CA SER A 60 12.07 30.81 17.24
C SER A 60 11.57 29.69 18.16
N ASP A 61 10.53 28.96 17.73
CA ASP A 61 9.94 27.81 18.43
C ASP A 61 9.31 26.86 17.40
N LEU A 62 10.15 26.04 16.77
CA LEU A 62 9.73 25.15 15.68
C LEU A 62 8.74 24.09 16.15
N THR A 63 9.00 23.47 17.30
CA THR A 63 8.15 22.43 17.89
C THR A 63 6.78 22.98 18.26
N GLY A 64 6.73 24.11 18.98
CA GLY A 64 5.46 24.72 19.32
C GLY A 64 4.71 25.21 18.09
N TRP A 65 5.41 25.76 17.08
CA TRP A 65 4.79 26.18 15.82
C TRP A 65 4.13 25.00 15.07
N VAL A 66 4.84 23.88 14.87
CA VAL A 66 4.27 22.68 14.24
C VAL A 66 3.07 22.14 15.02
N HIS A 67 3.11 22.17 16.36
CA HIS A 67 2.01 21.69 17.20
C HIS A 67 0.75 22.55 17.14
N ARG A 68 0.85 23.83 16.79
CA ARG A 68 -0.29 24.75 16.65
C ARG A 68 -0.97 24.70 15.28
N LEU A 69 -0.35 24.06 14.29
CA LEU A 69 -0.95 23.95 12.96
C LEU A 69 -2.25 23.13 12.99
N ARG A 70 -3.28 23.63 12.31
CA ARG A 70 -4.53 22.87 12.09
C ARG A 70 -4.22 21.71 11.15
N LEU A 71 -4.48 20.48 11.59
CA LEU A 71 -4.25 19.30 10.78
C LEU A 71 -5.50 18.91 9.94
N PRO A 72 -5.31 18.29 8.77
CA PRO A 72 -4.02 18.10 8.09
C PRO A 72 -3.47 19.44 7.55
N ALA A 73 -2.15 19.57 7.46
CA ALA A 73 -1.47 20.84 7.18
C ALA A 73 -0.50 20.75 6.00
N VAL A 74 -0.50 21.79 5.16
CA VAL A 74 0.55 22.03 4.16
C VAL A 74 1.58 22.98 4.76
N ILE A 75 2.84 22.61 4.67
CA ILE A 75 3.99 23.48 4.95
C ILE A 75 4.76 23.69 3.65
N ASP A 76 4.60 24.88 3.08
CA ASP A 76 5.20 25.27 1.80
C ASP A 76 6.63 25.80 1.99
N GLU A 77 7.54 25.43 1.10
CA GLU A 77 8.99 25.74 1.17
C GLU A 77 9.67 25.18 2.44
N ALA A 78 9.33 23.94 2.80
CA ALA A 78 9.81 23.19 3.96
C ALA A 78 11.34 23.12 4.07
N GLN A 79 12.07 23.17 2.95
CA GLN A 79 13.54 23.14 2.93
C GLN A 79 14.20 24.39 3.53
N LEU A 80 13.44 25.46 3.79
CA LEU A 80 13.96 26.68 4.42
C LEU A 80 14.27 26.51 5.92
N LEU A 81 13.77 25.44 6.54
CA LEU A 81 14.08 25.08 7.92
C LEU A 81 14.58 23.63 7.96
N GLU A 82 15.87 23.47 8.24
CA GLU A 82 16.56 22.17 8.15
C GLU A 82 16.03 21.13 9.15
N ASP A 83 15.65 21.56 10.36
CA ASP A 83 15.18 20.68 11.44
C ASP A 83 13.68 20.33 11.34
N LEU A 84 12.93 20.95 10.43
CA LEU A 84 11.48 20.76 10.28
C LEU A 84 11.08 19.27 10.08
N PRO A 85 11.75 18.47 9.24
CA PRO A 85 11.42 17.06 9.07
C PRO A 85 11.52 16.25 10.37
N THR A 86 12.45 16.59 11.26
CA THR A 86 12.62 15.94 12.57
C THR A 86 11.46 16.25 13.50
N VAL A 87 11.03 17.51 13.56
CA VAL A 87 9.89 17.93 14.39
C VAL A 87 8.56 17.36 13.85
N VAL A 88 8.39 17.34 12.53
CA VAL A 88 7.21 16.72 11.90
C VAL A 88 7.15 15.23 12.21
N LYS A 89 8.29 14.52 12.17
CA LYS A 89 8.39 13.10 12.56
C LYS A 89 7.89 12.88 13.99
N GLU A 90 8.36 13.66 14.95
CA GLU A 90 7.94 13.57 16.35
C GLU A 90 6.44 13.81 16.50
N ARG A 91 5.90 14.79 15.76
CA ARG A 91 4.47 15.10 15.78
C ARG A 91 3.62 13.96 15.20
N VAL A 92 3.99 13.39 14.05
CA VAL A 92 3.20 12.31 13.45
C VAL A 92 3.27 11.01 14.25
N ASP A 93 4.41 10.73 14.89
CA ASP A 93 4.56 9.56 15.78
C ASP A 93 3.61 9.64 16.98
N ALA A 94 3.31 10.84 17.48
CA ALA A 94 2.36 11.05 18.56
C ALA A 94 0.89 10.99 18.11
N LEU A 95 0.58 11.29 16.85
CA LEU A 95 -0.78 11.30 16.31
C LEU A 95 -1.28 9.91 15.91
N GLY A 96 -0.36 8.99 15.58
CA GLY A 96 -0.70 7.66 15.09
C GLY A 96 -1.04 7.64 13.59
N PRO A 97 -1.67 6.55 13.10
CA PRO A 97 -1.98 6.37 11.68
C PRO A 97 -2.87 7.48 11.13
N GLY A 98 -2.56 7.96 9.93
CA GLY A 98 -3.29 9.03 9.24
C GLY A 98 -2.41 9.73 8.22
N SER A 99 -2.94 10.75 7.54
CA SER A 99 -2.19 11.61 6.62
C SER A 99 -2.24 13.06 7.09
N TRP A 100 -1.16 13.53 7.69
CA TRP A 100 -1.17 14.72 8.54
C TRP A 100 -0.49 15.92 7.89
N PHE A 101 0.60 15.71 7.16
CA PHE A 101 1.40 16.81 6.61
C PHE A 101 1.68 16.65 5.12
N VAL A 102 1.64 17.76 4.39
CA VAL A 102 2.20 17.90 3.04
C VAL A 102 3.34 18.92 3.10
N LEU A 103 4.57 18.46 2.92
CA LEU A 103 5.76 19.31 2.88
C LEU A 103 6.10 19.58 1.42
N THR A 104 6.12 20.84 1.00
CA THR A 104 6.53 21.19 -0.37
C THR A 104 7.93 21.80 -0.38
N GLY A 105 8.67 21.63 -1.47
CA GLY A 105 9.97 22.28 -1.61
C GLY A 105 10.51 22.36 -3.02
N SER A 106 11.28 23.42 -3.28
CA SER A 106 11.95 23.62 -4.57
C SER A 106 13.36 23.02 -4.64
N ALA A 107 13.83 22.45 -3.55
CA ALA A 107 15.05 21.69 -3.41
C ALA A 107 14.75 20.51 -2.48
N SER A 108 15.65 19.52 -2.44
CA SER A 108 15.44 18.32 -1.64
C SER A 108 15.23 18.66 -0.15
N ILE A 109 14.10 18.24 0.40
CA ILE A 109 13.73 18.35 1.81
C ILE A 109 14.28 17.12 2.52
N ALA A 110 15.16 17.35 3.49
CA ALA A 110 15.82 16.35 4.34
C ALA A 110 16.79 15.39 3.62
N ARG A 111 18.10 15.60 3.83
CA ARG A 111 19.19 14.60 3.77
C ARG A 111 20.34 14.95 4.75
N THR A 112 20.01 15.60 5.86
CA THR A 112 21.00 16.25 6.74
C THR A 112 20.84 15.94 8.23
N GLY A 113 20.06 14.91 8.60
CA GLY A 113 20.13 14.36 9.96
C GLY A 113 21.56 13.92 10.29
N LEU A 114 21.97 13.91 11.57
CA LEU A 114 23.27 13.41 12.03
C LEU A 114 23.60 12.05 11.36
N GLY A 115 24.47 12.07 10.34
CA GLY A 115 24.83 10.89 9.52
C GLY A 115 24.21 10.80 8.11
N GLY A 116 23.44 11.80 7.64
CA GLY A 116 22.84 11.85 6.30
C GLY A 116 21.53 11.06 6.13
N ALA A 117 20.95 10.56 7.22
CA ALA A 117 19.69 9.81 7.19
C ALA A 117 18.46 10.74 7.10
N ASP A 118 17.43 10.29 6.38
CA ASP A 118 16.14 10.99 6.26
C ASP A 118 15.28 10.78 7.52
N PRO A 119 14.98 11.83 8.32
CA PRO A 119 14.17 11.71 9.53
C PRO A 119 12.76 11.14 9.30
N LEU A 120 12.21 11.31 8.10
CA LEU A 120 10.86 10.87 7.73
C LEU A 120 10.82 9.45 7.15
N THR A 121 11.93 8.70 7.26
CA THR A 121 12.00 7.31 6.80
C THR A 121 10.84 6.48 7.35
N ARG A 122 10.15 5.76 6.45
CA ARG A 122 8.95 4.94 6.72
C ARG A 122 7.70 5.69 7.21
N ARG A 123 7.71 7.03 7.16
CA ARG A 123 6.55 7.89 7.51
C ARG A 123 6.09 8.75 6.35
N SER A 124 6.97 8.93 5.35
CA SER A 124 6.68 9.73 4.19
C SER A 124 6.62 8.96 2.88
N VAL A 125 5.77 9.45 1.99
CA VAL A 125 5.83 9.16 0.55
C VAL A 125 6.31 10.42 -0.14
N ARG A 126 7.20 10.26 -1.13
CA ARG A 126 7.79 11.37 -1.87
C ARG A 126 7.26 11.40 -3.30
N HIS A 127 6.96 12.59 -3.79
CA HIS A 127 6.52 12.86 -5.15
C HIS A 127 7.31 14.01 -5.75
N THR A 128 7.57 13.93 -7.05
CA THR A 128 8.14 15.03 -7.82
C THR A 128 7.07 15.65 -8.72
N LEU A 129 6.78 16.94 -8.54
CA LEU A 129 5.96 17.70 -9.47
C LEU A 129 6.84 18.26 -10.59
N ASN A 130 6.70 17.67 -11.78
CA ASN A 130 7.41 18.08 -12.99
C ASN A 130 6.65 19.19 -13.75
N PRO A 131 7.25 19.79 -14.79
CA PRO A 131 6.55 20.68 -15.71
C PRO A 131 5.28 20.03 -16.30
N ILE A 132 4.32 20.86 -16.74
CA ILE A 132 3.03 20.39 -17.26
C ILE A 132 3.24 19.57 -18.54
N THR A 133 2.65 18.39 -18.56
CA THR A 133 2.64 17.51 -19.73
C THR A 133 1.60 17.92 -20.77
N LEU A 134 1.76 17.46 -22.01
CA LEU A 134 0.75 17.59 -23.05
C LEU A 134 -0.54 16.85 -22.68
N TRP A 135 -0.43 15.74 -21.93
CA TRP A 135 -1.55 14.99 -21.38
C TRP A 135 -2.39 15.85 -20.41
N GLU A 136 -1.73 16.47 -19.43
CA GLU A 136 -2.36 17.42 -18.49
C GLU A 136 -2.93 18.64 -19.23
N LYS A 137 -2.19 19.20 -20.18
CA LYS A 137 -2.62 20.37 -20.97
C LYS A 137 -3.88 20.08 -21.80
N ALA A 138 -4.02 18.85 -22.30
CA ALA A 138 -5.20 18.39 -23.01
C ALA A 138 -6.38 18.06 -22.07
N GLY A 139 -6.16 18.04 -20.75
CA GLY A 139 -7.19 17.70 -19.76
C GLY A 139 -7.54 16.21 -19.77
N LEU A 140 -6.64 15.35 -20.21
CA LEU A 140 -6.88 13.92 -20.31
C LEU A 140 -6.78 13.25 -18.93
N ALA A 141 -7.71 12.34 -18.66
CA ALA A 141 -7.73 11.56 -17.43
C ALA A 141 -6.70 10.41 -17.47
N GLY A 142 -6.38 9.85 -16.30
CA GLY A 142 -5.47 8.71 -16.17
C GLY A 142 -4.00 9.05 -16.47
N SER A 143 -3.19 8.02 -16.65
CA SER A 143 -1.79 8.15 -17.03
C SER A 143 -1.53 7.51 -18.38
N ILE A 144 -0.83 8.24 -19.27
CA ILE A 144 -0.29 7.65 -20.50
C ILE A 144 0.61 6.44 -20.20
N VAL A 145 1.25 6.39 -19.03
CA VAL A 145 2.05 5.24 -18.59
C VAL A 145 1.16 4.02 -18.39
N ASP A 146 0.00 4.16 -17.74
CA ASP A 146 -0.93 3.05 -17.54
C ASP A 146 -1.42 2.50 -18.90
N HIS A 147 -1.64 3.39 -19.88
CA HIS A 147 -2.00 2.99 -21.24
C HIS A 147 -0.87 2.31 -22.02
N LEU A 148 0.38 2.75 -21.82
CA LEU A 148 1.55 2.09 -22.42
C LEU A 148 1.76 0.70 -21.81
N MET A 149 1.53 0.53 -20.51
CA MET A 149 1.64 -0.76 -19.82
C MET A 149 0.52 -1.71 -20.25
N ASP A 150 -0.73 -1.31 -20.07
CA ASP A 150 -1.87 -2.24 -20.11
C ASP A 150 -3.01 -1.79 -21.05
N GLY A 151 -2.90 -0.63 -21.69
CA GLY A 151 -3.96 -0.07 -22.53
C GLY A 151 -4.13 -0.74 -23.89
N THR A 152 -5.38 -0.83 -24.34
CA THR A 152 -5.75 -1.30 -25.69
C THR A 152 -5.50 -0.22 -26.74
N ILE A 153 -4.66 -0.53 -27.75
CA ILE A 153 -4.21 0.44 -28.75
C ILE A 153 -5.07 0.36 -30.00
N ARG A 154 -5.64 1.50 -30.39
CA ARG A 154 -6.39 1.66 -31.62
C ARG A 154 -5.44 1.98 -32.78
N GLN A 155 -5.47 1.13 -33.81
CA GLN A 155 -4.77 1.40 -35.06
C GLN A 155 -5.54 2.40 -35.92
N GLY A 156 -4.78 3.22 -36.67
CA GLY A 156 -5.33 4.15 -37.64
C GLY A 156 -4.68 5.53 -37.64
N PRO A 157 -5.18 6.44 -38.49
CA PRO A 157 -4.66 7.78 -38.58
C PRO A 157 -5.00 8.59 -37.33
N VAL A 158 -4.06 9.44 -36.93
CA VAL A 158 -4.20 10.47 -35.90
C VAL A 158 -3.69 11.80 -36.44
N ASP A 159 -3.95 12.88 -35.71
CA ASP A 159 -3.47 14.20 -36.12
C ASP A 159 -1.95 14.20 -36.26
N SER A 160 -1.45 14.75 -37.37
CA SER A 160 -0.02 14.95 -37.59
C SER A 160 0.44 16.25 -36.95
N VAL A 161 1.65 16.26 -36.39
CA VAL A 161 2.29 17.48 -35.88
C VAL A 161 3.57 17.71 -36.66
N SER A 162 3.71 18.90 -37.27
CA SER A 162 4.89 19.24 -38.04
C SER A 162 6.13 19.38 -37.16
N ASP A 163 7.31 19.16 -37.73
CA ASP A 163 8.59 19.33 -37.02
C ASP A 163 8.74 20.74 -36.45
N GLN A 164 8.28 21.78 -37.18
CA GLN A 164 8.28 23.15 -36.67
C GLN A 164 7.38 23.30 -35.45
N LYS A 165 6.19 22.70 -35.47
CA LYS A 165 5.27 22.77 -34.33
C LYS A 165 5.82 22.01 -33.12
N LEU A 166 6.48 20.87 -33.34
CA LEU A 166 7.19 20.14 -32.28
C LEU A 166 8.33 20.98 -31.71
N LEU A 167 9.10 21.66 -32.56
CA LEU A 167 10.15 22.58 -32.10
C LEU A 167 9.57 23.73 -31.28
N ASP A 168 8.46 24.33 -31.71
CA ASP A 168 7.79 25.40 -30.95
C ASP A 168 7.33 24.90 -29.57
N LEU A 169 6.78 23.69 -29.50
CA LEU A 169 6.40 23.06 -28.23
C LEU A 169 7.61 22.81 -27.34
N MET A 170 8.71 22.28 -27.89
CA MET A 170 9.93 22.02 -27.14
C MET A 170 10.62 23.30 -26.67
N GLN A 171 10.56 24.36 -27.48
CA GLN A 171 11.09 25.67 -27.13
C GLN A 171 10.32 26.28 -25.96
N VAL A 172 8.98 26.18 -25.96
CA VAL A 172 8.15 26.70 -24.85
C VAL A 172 8.27 25.84 -23.60
N GLY A 173 8.32 24.51 -23.75
CA GLY A 173 8.38 23.59 -22.61
C GLY A 173 7.04 23.43 -21.88
N GLY A 174 7.10 22.80 -20.71
CA GLY A 174 5.98 22.52 -19.82
C GLY A 174 5.87 23.46 -18.61
N PHE A 175 6.83 24.36 -18.39
CA PHE A 175 6.76 25.27 -17.24
C PHE A 175 5.53 26.20 -17.35
N PRO A 176 4.70 26.32 -16.31
CA PRO A 176 3.46 27.11 -16.36
C PRO A 176 3.67 28.59 -16.74
N ASN A 177 4.74 29.22 -16.26
CA ASN A 177 5.08 30.61 -16.57
C ASN A 177 5.51 30.82 -18.04
N TYR A 178 5.90 29.75 -18.74
CA TYR A 178 6.21 29.77 -20.17
C TYR A 178 4.96 29.46 -20.98
N LEU A 179 4.24 28.38 -20.63
CA LEU A 179 3.03 27.92 -21.31
C LEU A 179 1.90 28.95 -21.31
N PHE A 180 1.65 29.61 -20.17
CA PHE A 180 0.53 30.53 -19.98
C PHE A 180 0.95 32.00 -20.02
N THR A 181 1.95 32.32 -20.85
CA THR A 181 2.42 33.69 -21.00
C THR A 181 1.27 34.59 -21.49
N PRO A 182 0.88 35.66 -20.75
CA PRO A 182 -0.31 36.45 -21.08
C PRO A 182 -0.25 37.20 -22.42
N SER A 183 0.96 37.51 -22.89
CA SER A 183 1.21 38.16 -24.17
C SER A 183 2.19 37.33 -24.98
N PRO A 184 2.01 37.18 -26.30
CA PRO A 184 3.01 36.57 -27.16
C PRO A 184 4.36 37.26 -26.96
N LEU A 185 5.38 36.49 -26.57
CA LEU A 185 6.76 36.96 -26.52
C LEU A 185 7.41 36.70 -27.87
N THR A 186 8.31 37.59 -28.29
CA THR A 186 9.21 37.27 -29.39
C THR A 186 10.12 36.11 -29.00
N THR A 187 10.61 35.33 -29.97
CA THR A 187 11.58 34.25 -29.73
C THR A 187 12.82 34.73 -28.97
N GLY A 188 13.26 35.98 -29.19
CA GLY A 188 14.37 36.59 -28.44
C GLY A 188 14.02 36.83 -26.97
N SER A 189 12.87 37.48 -26.72
CA SER A 189 12.41 37.77 -25.35
C SER A 189 12.13 36.51 -24.54
N PHE A 190 11.55 35.49 -25.18
CA PHE A 190 11.30 34.20 -24.54
C PHE A 190 12.61 33.53 -24.11
N ARG A 191 13.61 33.46 -25.01
CA ARG A 191 14.94 32.92 -24.68
C ARG A 191 15.60 33.68 -23.54
N GLY A 192 15.58 35.01 -23.59
CA GLY A 192 16.14 35.83 -22.52
C GLY A 192 15.48 35.59 -21.16
N ARG A 193 14.18 35.27 -21.14
CA ARG A 193 13.47 34.84 -19.93
C ARG A 193 14.00 33.49 -19.43
N VAL A 194 14.06 32.46 -20.28
CA VAL A 194 14.55 31.13 -19.90
C VAL A 194 15.99 31.21 -19.37
N GLU A 195 16.84 31.98 -20.04
CA GLU A 195 18.23 32.22 -19.61
C GLU A 195 18.28 32.90 -18.24
N SER A 196 17.54 33.98 -18.04
CA SER A 196 17.49 34.73 -16.78
C SER A 196 16.99 33.86 -15.63
N ASP A 197 15.91 33.08 -15.84
CA ASP A 197 15.34 32.18 -14.84
C ASP A 197 16.36 31.08 -14.47
N THR A 198 17.08 30.54 -15.46
CA THR A 198 18.14 29.54 -15.23
C THR A 198 19.28 30.12 -14.39
N ILE A 199 19.75 31.33 -14.70
CA ILE A 199 20.83 31.99 -13.94
C ILE A 199 20.39 32.30 -12.50
N ALA A 200 19.16 32.77 -12.32
CA ALA A 200 18.61 33.04 -11.00
C ALA A 200 18.58 31.78 -10.12
N LEU A 201 18.18 30.64 -10.68
CA LEU A 201 18.17 29.35 -9.97
C LEU A 201 19.56 28.92 -9.50
N LEU A 202 20.58 29.13 -10.33
CA LEU A 202 21.97 28.84 -9.95
C LEU A 202 22.48 29.83 -8.89
N SER A 203 22.05 31.09 -8.93
CA SER A 203 22.55 32.13 -8.02
C SER A 203 22.02 32.01 -6.59
N ASP A 204 20.79 31.51 -6.42
CA ASP A 204 20.13 31.40 -5.12
C ASP A 204 20.62 30.23 -4.24
N SER A 205 21.41 29.30 -4.79
CA SER A 205 21.84 28.09 -4.09
C SER A 205 23.19 28.26 -3.38
N VAL A 206 23.20 28.93 -2.22
CA VAL A 206 24.35 28.87 -1.30
C VAL A 206 24.28 27.56 -0.51
N LEU A 207 24.95 26.52 -0.99
CA LEU A 207 25.17 25.30 -0.20
C LEU A 207 26.22 25.56 0.90
N PRO A 208 26.02 25.05 2.13
CA PRO A 208 27.01 25.21 3.19
C PRO A 208 28.33 24.51 2.84
N GLY A 209 29.47 25.21 2.99
CA GLY A 209 30.77 24.56 3.22
C GLY A 209 31.82 24.53 2.09
N ARG A 210 31.63 25.16 0.92
CA ARG A 210 32.73 25.50 -0.05
C ARG A 210 32.15 26.25 -1.25
N GLY A 211 32.85 27.28 -1.74
CA GLY A 211 32.43 28.18 -2.83
C GLY A 211 31.68 27.48 -3.96
N PHE A 212 30.42 27.88 -4.15
CA PHE A 212 29.60 27.53 -5.29
C PHE A 212 29.87 28.61 -6.36
N ASP A 213 30.44 28.21 -7.49
CA ASP A 213 30.71 29.12 -8.60
C ASP A 213 29.58 28.99 -9.63
N THR A 214 28.74 30.02 -9.71
CA THR A 214 27.59 30.08 -10.63
C THR A 214 28.02 29.96 -12.09
N SER A 215 29.18 30.51 -12.47
CA SER A 215 29.69 30.42 -13.84
C SER A 215 30.11 28.98 -14.17
N THR A 216 30.78 28.30 -13.24
CA THR A 216 31.16 26.90 -13.39
C THR A 216 29.92 25.99 -13.44
N ALA A 217 28.94 26.24 -12.56
CA ALA A 217 27.67 25.50 -12.55
C ALA A 217 26.92 25.64 -13.88
N ARG A 218 26.88 26.86 -14.45
CA ARG A 218 26.27 27.12 -15.75
C ARG A 218 27.02 26.41 -16.87
N SER A 219 28.35 26.42 -16.87
CA SER A 219 29.16 25.71 -17.86
C SER A 219 28.94 24.19 -17.82
N VAL A 220 28.88 23.60 -16.62
CA VAL A 220 28.55 22.18 -16.44
C VAL A 220 27.15 21.87 -16.94
N LEU A 221 26.16 22.70 -16.59
CA LEU A 221 24.80 22.55 -17.07
C LEU A 221 24.73 22.64 -18.61
N ASP A 222 25.37 23.63 -19.22
CA ASP A 222 25.38 23.83 -20.67
C ASP A 222 26.03 22.67 -21.43
N ALA A 223 27.13 22.11 -20.91
CA ALA A 223 27.77 20.94 -21.52
C ALA A 223 26.81 19.75 -21.59
N ILE A 224 25.99 19.55 -20.55
CA ILE A 224 24.96 18.50 -20.52
C ILE A 224 23.79 18.85 -21.44
N LEU A 225 23.26 20.08 -21.34
CA LEU A 225 22.08 20.52 -22.10
C LEU A 225 22.32 20.57 -23.63
N ARG A 226 23.57 20.71 -24.07
CA ARG A 226 23.94 20.68 -25.49
C ARG A 226 24.05 19.27 -26.07
N THR A 227 23.93 18.24 -25.24
CA THR A 227 23.79 16.84 -25.64
C THR A 227 22.54 16.24 -25.00
N PRO A 228 21.32 16.67 -25.39
CA PRO A 228 20.08 16.17 -24.79
C PRO A 228 19.98 14.65 -24.90
N GLY A 229 19.68 13.94 -23.81
CA GLY A 229 19.70 12.47 -23.81
C GLY A 229 21.10 11.88 -24.00
N GLY A 230 22.17 12.66 -23.82
CA GLY A 230 23.53 12.16 -23.88
C GLY A 230 23.86 11.25 -22.69
N ILE A 231 24.68 10.22 -22.93
CA ILE A 231 25.24 9.40 -21.85
C ILE A 231 26.33 10.21 -21.14
N PHE A 232 26.08 10.56 -19.88
CA PHE A 232 27.00 11.35 -19.09
C PHE A 232 28.28 10.57 -18.76
N THR A 233 29.42 11.20 -19.03
CA THR A 233 30.73 10.71 -18.64
C THR A 233 31.53 11.83 -17.97
N ALA A 234 31.77 11.68 -16.66
CA ALA A 234 32.45 12.70 -15.88
C ALA A 234 33.86 13.02 -16.42
N ALA A 235 34.57 12.03 -16.96
CA ALA A 235 35.90 12.21 -17.55
C ALA A 235 35.89 12.98 -18.89
N SER A 236 34.80 12.93 -19.66
CA SER A 236 34.70 13.74 -20.89
C SER A 236 34.41 15.19 -20.56
N HIS A 237 33.42 15.43 -19.70
CA HIS A 237 33.03 16.78 -19.27
C HIS A 237 34.15 17.47 -18.47
N ALA A 238 34.88 16.74 -17.63
CA ALA A 238 36.05 17.25 -16.92
C ALA A 238 37.12 17.81 -17.87
N ARG A 239 37.40 17.09 -18.97
CA ARG A 239 38.36 17.53 -20.00
C ARG A 239 37.85 18.72 -20.81
N GLU A 240 36.56 18.75 -21.13
CA GLU A 240 35.93 19.85 -21.86
C GLU A 240 35.92 21.16 -21.06
N LEU A 241 35.70 21.06 -19.74
CA LEU A 241 35.49 22.20 -18.85
C LEU A 241 36.74 22.60 -18.05
N ASP A 242 37.87 21.91 -18.25
CA ASP A 242 39.10 22.07 -17.45
C ASP A 242 38.85 21.97 -15.93
N LEU A 243 38.03 20.98 -15.54
CA LEU A 243 37.68 20.68 -14.15
C LEU A 243 38.21 19.30 -13.75
N ASP A 244 38.36 19.06 -12.45
CA ASP A 244 38.56 17.70 -11.97
C ASP A 244 37.24 16.90 -11.99
N ARG A 245 37.36 15.57 -12.09
CA ARG A 245 36.18 14.68 -12.14
C ARG A 245 35.24 14.88 -10.95
N ARG A 246 35.81 15.08 -9.75
CA ARG A 246 35.04 15.28 -8.51
C ARG A 246 34.25 16.59 -8.55
N GLY A 247 34.80 17.63 -9.15
CA GLY A 247 34.15 18.91 -9.38
C GLY A 247 32.93 18.77 -10.28
N VAL A 248 33.07 18.07 -11.42
CA VAL A 248 31.93 17.80 -12.31
C VAL A 248 30.85 16.98 -11.60
N ASP A 249 31.22 15.87 -10.95
CA ASP A 249 30.27 15.01 -10.20
C ASP A 249 29.51 15.84 -9.13
N ARG A 250 30.22 16.72 -8.42
CA ARG A 250 29.63 17.65 -7.43
C ARG A 250 28.62 18.59 -8.08
N TYR A 251 28.96 19.26 -9.18
CA TYR A 251 28.03 20.18 -9.84
C TYR A 251 26.81 19.47 -10.40
N VAL A 252 26.99 18.28 -11.00
CA VAL A 252 25.87 17.45 -11.48
C VAL A 252 24.92 17.09 -10.34
N GLU A 253 25.44 16.70 -9.17
CA GLU A 253 24.62 16.43 -8.00
C GLU A 253 23.81 17.65 -7.55
N ILE A 254 24.41 18.85 -7.60
CA ILE A 254 23.73 20.10 -7.26
C ILE A 254 22.62 20.39 -8.29
N LEU A 255 22.92 20.29 -9.58
CA LEU A 255 21.95 20.53 -10.66
C LEU A 255 20.75 19.56 -10.57
N HIS A 256 20.98 18.30 -10.19
CA HIS A 256 19.91 17.35 -9.89
C HIS A 256 19.06 17.77 -8.68
N ARG A 257 19.69 18.21 -7.59
CA ARG A 257 18.98 18.71 -6.39
C ARG A 257 18.19 20.00 -6.65
N LEU A 258 18.58 20.77 -7.66
CA LEU A 258 17.85 21.93 -8.17
C LEU A 258 16.74 21.59 -9.17
N PHE A 259 16.53 20.30 -9.46
CA PHE A 259 15.56 19.81 -10.43
C PHE A 259 15.77 20.38 -11.85
N LEU A 260 17.03 20.55 -12.27
CA LEU A 260 17.36 20.98 -13.64
C LEU A 260 17.56 19.80 -14.60
N LEU A 261 17.82 18.60 -14.06
CA LEU A 261 18.16 17.40 -14.82
C LEU A 261 17.38 16.17 -14.33
N HIS A 262 16.95 15.34 -15.27
CA HIS A 262 16.57 13.94 -15.07
C HIS A 262 17.73 13.01 -15.46
N SER A 263 17.88 11.91 -14.74
CA SER A 263 18.87 10.87 -15.05
C SER A 263 18.18 9.52 -15.21
N LEU A 264 18.52 8.83 -16.30
CA LEU A 264 18.10 7.45 -16.56
C LEU A 264 19.30 6.52 -16.39
N PRO A 265 19.27 5.57 -15.44
CA PRO A 265 20.33 4.58 -15.31
C PRO A 265 20.28 3.56 -16.47
N ASN A 266 21.41 2.92 -16.76
CA ASN A 266 21.43 1.80 -17.71
C ASN A 266 21.02 0.50 -17.01
N SER A 267 19.87 -0.07 -17.38
CA SER A 267 19.38 -1.34 -16.81
C SER A 267 20.20 -2.56 -17.24
N ALA A 268 21.05 -2.47 -18.26
CA ALA A 268 21.95 -3.55 -18.68
C ALA A 268 23.17 -3.73 -17.76
N VAL A 269 23.42 -2.79 -16.83
CA VAL A 269 24.61 -2.79 -15.97
C VAL A 269 24.22 -3.17 -14.54
N ARG A 270 25.00 -4.06 -13.90
CA ARG A 270 24.80 -4.41 -12.49
C ARG A 270 24.85 -3.14 -11.64
N PRO A 271 23.95 -2.96 -10.65
CA PRO A 271 23.97 -1.80 -9.78
C PRO A 271 25.21 -1.85 -8.87
N THR A 272 26.33 -1.30 -9.33
CA THR A 272 27.54 -1.07 -8.51
C THR A 272 27.67 0.42 -8.22
N LYS A 273 27.65 0.76 -6.92
CA LYS A 273 27.90 2.07 -6.27
C LYS A 273 27.58 3.31 -7.12
N GLN A 274 26.38 3.85 -6.89
CA GLN A 274 25.89 5.21 -7.16
C GLN A 274 26.95 6.19 -7.70
N SER A 275 27.17 6.18 -9.02
CA SER A 275 27.74 7.33 -9.71
C SER A 275 26.82 7.67 -10.87
N TYR A 276 26.64 8.95 -11.17
CA TYR A 276 25.91 9.40 -12.37
C TYR A 276 26.62 8.99 -13.67
N SER A 277 27.83 8.44 -13.59
CA SER A 277 28.58 7.94 -14.73
C SER A 277 27.78 6.86 -15.47
N ARG A 278 27.65 7.02 -16.79
CA ARG A 278 26.85 6.15 -17.68
C ARG A 278 25.34 6.21 -17.43
N THR A 279 24.84 7.36 -16.98
CA THR A 279 23.40 7.66 -17.00
C THR A 279 23.07 8.51 -18.22
N LYS A 280 21.88 8.33 -18.80
CA LYS A 280 21.37 9.21 -19.84
C LYS A 280 20.83 10.47 -19.15
N MET A 281 21.30 11.64 -19.55
CA MET A 281 20.93 12.91 -18.92
C MET A 281 19.98 13.71 -19.78
N HIS A 282 18.88 14.13 -19.18
CA HIS A 282 17.84 14.93 -19.83
C HIS A 282 17.62 16.22 -19.05
N ALA A 283 17.34 17.31 -19.75
CA ALA A 283 16.83 18.51 -19.10
C ALA A 283 15.45 18.20 -18.50
N VAL A 284 15.16 18.72 -17.30
CA VAL A 284 13.80 18.63 -16.71
C VAL A 284 12.71 19.17 -17.65
N ASP A 285 13.11 20.11 -18.51
CA ASP A 285 12.27 20.76 -19.48
C ASP A 285 13.08 21.07 -20.76
N THR A 286 12.50 20.81 -21.91
CA THR A 286 13.18 20.99 -23.21
C THR A 286 13.52 22.45 -23.49
N SER A 287 12.81 23.42 -22.89
CA SER A 287 13.09 24.85 -23.08
C SER A 287 14.51 25.22 -22.66
N LEU A 288 15.06 24.56 -21.63
CA LEU A 288 16.42 24.75 -21.15
C LEU A 288 17.46 24.30 -22.18
N ALA A 289 17.25 23.12 -22.78
CA ALA A 289 18.13 22.57 -23.79
C ALA A 289 18.06 23.38 -25.09
N VAL A 290 16.85 23.74 -25.53
CA VAL A 290 16.64 24.58 -26.73
C VAL A 290 17.29 25.95 -26.55
N GLU A 291 17.11 26.61 -25.40
CA GLU A 291 17.79 27.87 -25.09
C GLU A 291 19.32 27.73 -25.17
N SER A 292 19.89 26.75 -24.47
CA SER A 292 21.35 26.56 -24.40
C SER A 292 21.97 26.25 -25.77
N LEU A 293 21.28 25.44 -26.60
CA LEU A 293 21.70 25.14 -27.97
C LEU A 293 21.68 26.40 -28.86
N ILE A 294 20.58 27.15 -28.87
CA ILE A 294 20.46 28.34 -29.72
C ILE A 294 21.43 29.43 -29.26
N ARG A 295 21.61 29.63 -27.94
CA ARG A 295 22.62 30.56 -27.41
C ARG A 295 24.04 30.13 -27.77
N GLY A 296 24.28 28.82 -27.88
CA GLY A 296 25.50 28.22 -28.43
C GLY A 296 25.67 28.39 -29.95
N GLY A 297 24.74 29.06 -30.64
CA GLY A 297 24.79 29.30 -32.09
C GLY A 297 24.27 28.15 -32.95
N ILE A 298 23.59 27.16 -32.35
CA ILE A 298 23.06 26.01 -33.08
C ILE A 298 21.72 26.36 -33.74
N ASP A 299 21.63 26.08 -35.04
CA ASP A 299 20.38 26.11 -35.82
C ASP A 299 19.73 24.72 -35.78
N ILE A 300 18.84 24.49 -34.80
CA ILE A 300 18.22 23.20 -34.51
C ILE A 300 17.48 22.61 -35.73
N PRO A 301 16.64 23.36 -36.48
CA PRO A 301 16.01 22.86 -37.71
C PRO A 301 16.98 22.26 -38.75
N LYS A 302 18.23 22.74 -38.79
CA LYS A 302 19.26 22.23 -39.71
C LYS A 302 20.03 21.03 -39.17
N ASN A 303 19.87 20.69 -37.90
CA ASN A 303 20.57 19.57 -37.25
C ASN A 303 19.56 18.48 -36.85
N ARG A 304 19.36 17.50 -37.73
CA ARG A 304 18.36 16.43 -37.52
C ARG A 304 18.66 15.54 -36.32
N GLU A 305 19.94 15.32 -36.04
CA GLU A 305 20.39 14.52 -34.90
C GLU A 305 20.02 15.20 -33.57
N LEU A 306 20.36 16.49 -33.43
CA LEU A 306 19.99 17.27 -32.24
C LEU A 306 18.47 17.45 -32.11
N PHE A 307 17.76 17.62 -33.23
CA PHE A 307 16.30 17.63 -33.20
C PHE A 307 15.73 16.31 -32.68
N GLY A 308 16.29 15.16 -33.09
CA GLY A 308 15.93 13.85 -32.57
C GLY A 308 16.23 13.68 -31.09
N ALA A 309 17.40 14.13 -30.63
CA ALA A 309 17.79 14.12 -29.22
C ALA A 309 16.87 14.99 -28.33
N LEU A 310 16.40 16.12 -28.86
CA LEU A 310 15.40 16.96 -28.20
C LEU A 310 14.03 16.29 -28.14
N LEU A 311 13.59 15.62 -29.22
CA LEU A 311 12.36 14.83 -29.22
C LEU A 311 12.42 13.69 -28.20
N GLU A 312 13.56 13.03 -28.08
CA GLU A 312 13.78 12.00 -27.07
C GLU A 312 13.59 12.56 -25.66
N THR A 313 14.25 13.68 -25.36
CA THR A 313 14.09 14.40 -24.09
C THR A 313 12.65 14.85 -23.87
N HIS A 314 11.96 15.28 -24.93
CA HIS A 314 10.56 15.67 -24.84
C HIS A 314 9.67 14.50 -24.41
N VAL A 315 9.80 13.33 -25.05
CA VAL A 315 9.07 12.10 -24.69
C VAL A 315 9.41 11.68 -23.27
N VAL A 316 10.69 11.63 -22.90
CA VAL A 316 11.13 11.27 -21.54
C VAL A 316 10.48 12.19 -20.50
N ASN A 317 10.44 13.49 -20.73
CA ASN A 317 9.81 14.44 -19.80
C ASN A 317 8.30 14.22 -19.66
N GLN A 318 7.59 13.82 -20.74
CA GLN A 318 6.18 13.43 -20.65
C GLN A 318 6.00 12.17 -19.79
N ILE A 319 6.80 11.13 -20.07
CA ILE A 319 6.63 9.81 -19.44
C ILE A 319 7.08 9.83 -17.98
N LEU A 320 8.24 10.41 -17.65
CA LEU A 320 8.72 10.50 -16.26
C LEU A 320 7.76 11.28 -15.37
N SER A 321 7.14 12.33 -15.91
CA SER A 321 6.06 13.02 -15.21
C SER A 321 4.91 12.06 -14.95
N ALA A 322 4.43 11.36 -15.98
CA ALA A 322 3.27 10.48 -15.90
C ALA A 322 3.43 9.27 -14.98
N ILE A 323 4.67 8.83 -14.71
CA ILE A 323 4.97 7.81 -13.70
C ILE A 323 4.48 8.25 -12.31
N GLU A 324 4.60 9.54 -11.96
CA GLU A 324 4.24 10.05 -10.63
C GLU A 324 2.75 9.89 -10.31
N TRP A 325 1.88 9.79 -11.31
CA TRP A 325 0.44 9.53 -11.08
C TRP A 325 -0.07 8.20 -11.64
N SER A 326 0.79 7.42 -12.30
CA SER A 326 0.50 6.05 -12.75
C SER A 326 0.13 5.14 -11.58
N ALA A 327 -0.64 4.09 -11.86
CA ALA A 327 -1.09 3.13 -10.86
C ALA A 327 0.07 2.31 -10.27
N GLU A 328 1.02 1.90 -11.11
CA GLU A 328 2.08 0.96 -10.73
C GLU A 328 3.46 1.58 -10.49
N ARG A 329 3.66 2.85 -10.88
CA ARG A 329 4.93 3.58 -10.73
C ARG A 329 6.15 2.78 -11.21
N PRO A 330 6.22 2.43 -12.51
CA PRO A 330 7.32 1.62 -13.03
C PRO A 330 8.67 2.32 -12.85
N LEU A 331 9.73 1.51 -12.70
CA LEU A 331 11.10 2.01 -12.72
C LEU A 331 11.47 2.43 -14.14
N ALA A 332 11.96 3.66 -14.29
CA ALA A 332 12.46 4.19 -15.55
C ALA A 332 13.98 4.02 -15.67
N SER A 333 14.43 3.52 -16.82
CA SER A 333 15.84 3.35 -17.17
C SER A 333 16.02 3.54 -18.68
N TYR A 334 17.25 3.58 -19.16
CA TYR A 334 17.52 3.27 -20.57
C TYR A 334 18.19 1.91 -20.63
N TRP A 335 18.22 1.28 -21.81
CA TRP A 335 18.93 0.02 -21.99
C TRP A 335 19.94 0.15 -23.10
N ARG A 336 21.19 -0.23 -22.82
CA ARG A 336 22.21 -0.34 -23.85
C ARG A 336 23.17 -1.47 -23.55
N GLN A 337 23.29 -2.39 -24.48
CA GLN A 337 24.23 -3.50 -24.39
C GLN A 337 25.57 -3.11 -25.01
N ALA A 338 26.66 -3.43 -24.31
CA ALA A 338 28.01 -3.32 -24.88
C ALA A 338 28.22 -4.49 -25.85
N SER A 339 28.09 -4.23 -27.15
CA SER A 339 28.31 -5.20 -28.23
C SER A 339 28.86 -4.51 -29.49
N HIS A 340 29.20 -5.27 -30.53
CA HIS A 340 29.65 -4.68 -31.79
C HIS A 340 28.59 -3.79 -32.47
N SER A 341 27.31 -4.08 -32.27
CA SER A 341 26.19 -3.30 -32.83
C SER A 341 25.60 -2.27 -31.84
N ASN A 342 26.01 -2.34 -30.56
CA ASN A 342 25.54 -1.49 -29.46
C ASN A 342 24.04 -1.16 -29.53
N PRO A 343 23.14 -2.17 -29.50
CA PRO A 343 21.71 -1.92 -29.49
C PRO A 343 21.35 -1.11 -28.24
N GLU A 344 20.48 -0.13 -28.42
CA GLU A 344 20.03 0.83 -27.41
C GLU A 344 18.51 0.92 -27.47
N VAL A 345 17.88 1.15 -26.31
CA VAL A 345 16.47 1.53 -26.15
C VAL A 345 16.46 2.77 -25.28
N ASP A 346 15.86 3.85 -25.79
CA ASP A 346 15.89 5.18 -25.18
C ASP A 346 15.29 5.22 -23.77
N LEU A 347 14.14 4.56 -23.58
CA LEU A 347 13.47 4.47 -22.29
C LEU A 347 12.86 3.09 -22.09
N VAL A 348 13.06 2.51 -20.91
CA VAL A 348 12.52 1.22 -20.48
C VAL A 348 11.82 1.42 -19.15
N LEU A 349 10.53 1.09 -19.12
CA LEU A 349 9.70 1.05 -17.93
C LEU A 349 9.63 -0.40 -17.43
N SER A 350 9.79 -0.62 -16.12
CA SER A 350 9.78 -1.96 -15.54
C SER A 350 8.96 -2.05 -14.25
N THR A 351 8.06 -3.02 -14.18
CA THR A 351 7.31 -3.40 -12.98
C THR A 351 7.39 -4.91 -12.78
N GLY A 352 8.18 -5.36 -11.80
CA GLY A 352 8.41 -6.80 -11.60
C GLY A 352 9.04 -7.45 -12.84
N SER A 353 8.35 -8.42 -13.44
CA SER A 353 8.75 -9.07 -14.69
C SER A 353 8.35 -8.29 -15.96
N ARG A 354 7.35 -7.39 -15.87
CA ARG A 354 6.82 -6.63 -17.01
C ARG A 354 7.76 -5.51 -17.43
N ARG A 355 7.98 -5.38 -18.74
CA ARG A 355 8.84 -4.38 -19.37
C ARG A 355 8.20 -3.75 -20.60
N VAL A 356 8.19 -2.42 -20.61
CA VAL A 356 7.81 -1.62 -21.78
C VAL A 356 9.04 -0.87 -22.29
N GLY A 357 9.37 -1.08 -23.56
CA GLY A 357 10.46 -0.40 -24.24
C GLY A 357 9.94 0.72 -25.13
N ILE A 358 10.60 1.87 -25.08
CA ILE A 358 10.23 3.08 -25.81
C ILE A 358 11.45 3.58 -26.59
N GLU A 359 11.22 3.83 -27.87
CA GLU A 359 12.18 4.33 -28.85
C GLU A 359 11.67 5.61 -29.48
N VAL A 360 12.56 6.56 -29.76
CA VAL A 360 12.17 7.86 -30.32
C VAL A 360 12.85 8.08 -31.67
N LYS A 361 12.07 8.46 -32.68
CA LYS A 361 12.54 8.66 -34.04
C LYS A 361 12.06 9.96 -34.64
N ALA A 362 13.02 10.82 -35.00
CA ALA A 362 12.78 11.99 -35.82
C ALA A 362 12.60 11.58 -37.30
N ALA A 363 11.54 10.85 -37.61
CA ALA A 363 11.20 10.41 -38.96
C ALA A 363 9.67 10.27 -39.09
N THR A 364 9.16 10.50 -40.29
CA THR A 364 7.72 10.38 -40.61
C THR A 364 7.29 8.95 -40.94
N THR A 365 8.24 8.02 -40.99
CA THR A 365 8.03 6.59 -41.24
C THR A 365 8.94 5.77 -40.34
N VAL A 366 8.45 4.63 -39.86
CA VAL A 366 9.23 3.69 -39.05
C VAL A 366 9.63 2.48 -39.91
N SER A 367 10.91 2.09 -39.83
CA SER A 367 11.49 0.95 -40.54
C SER A 367 11.88 -0.17 -39.58
N SER A 368 12.18 -1.35 -40.12
CA SER A 368 12.66 -2.49 -39.31
C SER A 368 13.96 -2.20 -38.55
N LYS A 369 14.77 -1.25 -39.03
CA LYS A 369 16.02 -0.84 -38.36
C LYS A 369 15.76 -0.11 -37.05
N ASP A 370 14.61 0.55 -36.92
CA ASP A 370 14.24 1.36 -35.77
C ASP A 370 13.74 0.50 -34.59
N MET A 371 13.37 -0.76 -34.85
CA MET A 371 12.97 -1.73 -33.82
C MET A 371 14.14 -2.55 -33.27
N ARG A 372 15.36 -2.38 -33.80
CA ARG A 372 16.51 -3.23 -33.47
C ARG A 372 16.82 -3.26 -31.98
N GLY A 373 16.73 -2.10 -31.32
CA GLY A 373 16.90 -1.97 -29.87
C GLY A 373 15.86 -2.77 -29.09
N LEU A 374 14.58 -2.56 -29.41
CA LEU A 374 13.45 -3.24 -28.77
C LEU A 374 13.51 -4.76 -28.94
N LEU A 375 13.86 -5.24 -30.15
CA LEU A 375 14.02 -6.66 -30.40
C LEU A 375 15.20 -7.26 -29.63
N ALA A 376 16.34 -6.55 -29.58
CA ALA A 376 17.49 -6.99 -28.78
C ALA A 376 17.17 -7.01 -27.27
N LEU A 377 16.40 -6.04 -26.77
CA LEU A 377 15.93 -6.03 -25.38
C LEU A 377 14.99 -7.21 -25.10
N ARG A 378 14.07 -7.51 -26.02
CA ARG A 378 13.17 -8.67 -25.95
C ARG A 378 13.95 -9.97 -25.82
N GLU A 379 14.97 -10.16 -26.64
CA GLU A 379 15.83 -11.35 -26.61
C GLU A 379 16.69 -11.41 -25.34
N HIS A 380 17.17 -10.27 -24.85
CA HIS A 380 18.09 -10.22 -23.71
C HIS A 380 17.41 -10.42 -22.36
N SER A 381 16.29 -9.73 -22.13
CA SER A 381 15.65 -9.69 -20.82
C SER A 381 14.14 -9.83 -20.85
N GLY A 382 13.51 -9.91 -22.03
CA GLY A 382 12.06 -9.88 -22.20
C GLY A 382 11.53 -8.47 -22.47
N LEU A 383 10.42 -8.42 -23.21
CA LEU A 383 9.71 -7.18 -23.59
C LEU A 383 8.24 -7.51 -23.83
N ASP A 384 7.37 -7.02 -22.95
CA ASP A 384 5.92 -7.21 -23.05
C ASP A 384 5.36 -6.32 -24.16
N ARG A 385 5.76 -5.04 -24.18
CA ARG A 385 5.30 -4.07 -25.18
C ARG A 385 6.42 -3.13 -25.61
N GLY A 386 6.44 -2.79 -26.90
CA GLY A 386 7.38 -1.84 -27.49
C GLY A 386 6.65 -0.68 -28.15
N PHE A 387 7.21 0.53 -28.05
CA PHE A 387 6.64 1.71 -28.68
C PHE A 387 7.75 2.51 -29.38
N VAL A 388 7.51 2.88 -30.63
CA VAL A 388 8.37 3.79 -31.41
C VAL A 388 7.60 5.10 -31.58
N PHE A 389 7.92 6.11 -30.79
CA PHE A 389 7.38 7.44 -30.95
C PHE A 389 8.04 8.15 -32.15
N TYR A 390 7.24 8.62 -33.09
CA TYR A 390 7.75 9.17 -34.36
C TYR A 390 6.94 10.36 -34.89
N THR A 391 7.45 11.08 -35.89
CA THR A 391 6.84 12.33 -36.39
C THR A 391 5.81 12.12 -37.51
N GLY A 392 5.33 10.88 -37.72
CA GLY A 392 4.29 10.59 -38.70
C GLY A 392 2.88 10.86 -38.20
N SER A 393 1.91 10.09 -38.71
CA SER A 393 0.48 10.37 -38.51
C SER A 393 -0.39 9.13 -38.37
N GLU A 394 0.20 7.95 -38.28
CA GLU A 394 -0.52 6.69 -38.19
C GLU A 394 -0.05 5.88 -36.98
N VAL A 395 -0.99 5.39 -36.18
CA VAL A 395 -0.73 4.41 -35.13
C VAL A 395 -0.85 3.02 -35.74
N LYS A 396 0.21 2.22 -35.62
CA LYS A 396 0.28 0.93 -36.29
C LYS A 396 1.10 -0.07 -35.49
N GLU A 397 0.63 -1.31 -35.41
CA GLU A 397 1.46 -2.42 -34.95
C GLU A 397 2.46 -2.81 -36.06
N ILE A 398 3.75 -2.68 -35.77
CA ILE A 398 4.84 -2.89 -36.74
C ILE A 398 5.59 -4.22 -36.54
N ALA A 399 5.43 -4.83 -35.37
CA ALA A 399 5.81 -6.20 -35.03
C ALA A 399 4.97 -6.66 -33.81
N PRO A 400 4.90 -7.96 -33.47
CA PRO A 400 4.08 -8.43 -32.35
C PRO A 400 4.36 -7.66 -31.06
N SER A 401 3.33 -6.99 -30.53
CA SER A 401 3.37 -6.10 -29.37
C SER A 401 4.32 -4.90 -29.50
N ILE A 402 4.73 -4.51 -30.70
CA ILE A 402 5.56 -3.32 -30.98
C ILE A 402 4.78 -2.36 -31.88
N TRP A 403 4.62 -1.12 -31.42
CA TRP A 403 3.74 -0.14 -32.01
C TRP A 403 4.51 1.10 -32.48
N ALA A 404 4.24 1.59 -33.68
CA ALA A 404 4.60 2.94 -34.09
C ALA A 404 3.50 3.90 -33.63
N VAL A 405 3.87 4.94 -32.88
CA VAL A 405 2.93 5.90 -32.28
C VAL A 405 3.35 7.34 -32.61
N PRO A 406 2.52 8.14 -33.30
CA PRO A 406 2.87 9.53 -33.59
C PRO A 406 3.05 10.39 -32.33
N MET A 407 3.94 11.39 -32.39
CA MET A 407 4.18 12.33 -31.28
C MET A 407 2.92 13.06 -30.80
N ALA A 408 1.93 13.23 -31.67
CA ALA A 408 0.64 13.84 -31.34
C ALA A 408 -0.10 13.11 -30.21
N CYS A 409 0.11 11.80 -30.11
CA CYS A 409 -0.51 10.93 -29.10
C CYS A 409 -0.08 11.24 -27.66
N LEU A 410 1.01 12.00 -27.46
CA LEU A 410 1.41 12.47 -26.13
C LEU A 410 0.41 13.44 -25.49
N GLY A 411 -0.46 14.07 -26.30
CA GLY A 411 -1.51 14.98 -25.85
C GLY A 411 -2.89 14.63 -26.40
N SER A 412 -3.12 13.35 -26.76
CA SER A 412 -4.39 12.88 -27.33
C SER A 412 -4.66 11.43 -26.90
N ASP A 413 -5.93 11.11 -26.65
CA ASP A 413 -6.42 9.74 -26.36
C ASP A 413 -6.97 9.04 -27.62
N ALA A 414 -6.90 9.67 -28.80
CA ALA A 414 -7.50 9.15 -30.04
C ALA A 414 -6.95 7.79 -30.51
N TRP A 415 -5.76 7.42 -30.04
CA TRP A 415 -5.05 6.18 -30.33
C TRP A 415 -5.32 5.07 -29.31
N LEU A 416 -6.19 5.33 -28.34
CA LEU A 416 -6.61 4.38 -27.32
C LEU A 416 -8.03 3.94 -27.64
N GLU A 417 -8.32 2.65 -27.42
CA GLU A 417 -9.72 2.25 -27.38
C GLU A 417 -10.36 2.89 -26.15
N LYS A 418 -11.57 3.43 -26.34
CA LYS A 418 -12.39 3.88 -25.22
C LYS A 418 -12.90 2.66 -24.49
N ASP A 419 -12.03 2.02 -23.73
CA ASP A 419 -12.45 1.09 -22.70
C ASP A 419 -13.43 1.87 -21.81
N VAL A 420 -14.67 1.37 -21.71
CA VAL A 420 -15.73 1.89 -20.82
C VAL A 420 -15.26 1.95 -19.35
N ARG A 421 -14.09 1.39 -19.06
CA ARG A 421 -13.45 1.31 -17.74
C ARG A 421 -12.74 2.59 -17.29
N HIS A 422 -12.50 3.60 -18.14
CA HIS A 422 -11.58 4.72 -17.80
C HIS A 422 -12.15 6.15 -17.95
N GLN A 423 -13.47 6.33 -17.98
CA GLN A 423 -14.09 7.67 -17.91
C GLN A 423 -15.02 7.82 -16.70
N ALA A 424 -14.44 8.22 -15.56
CA ALA A 424 -14.99 9.08 -14.50
C ALA A 424 -14.20 8.89 -13.18
N PRO A 425 -14.15 9.90 -12.28
CA PRO A 425 -13.54 9.74 -10.96
C PRO A 425 -14.24 8.59 -10.21
N ARG A 426 -13.48 7.82 -9.42
CA ARG A 426 -14.04 6.79 -8.55
C ARG A 426 -14.96 7.42 -7.50
N GLU A 427 -16.21 7.63 -7.86
CA GLU A 427 -17.34 7.46 -6.98
C GLU A 427 -18.10 6.24 -7.51
N ARG A 428 -18.00 5.11 -6.81
CA ARG A 428 -19.06 4.10 -6.79
C ARG A 428 -18.83 3.07 -5.70
N ILE A 429 -19.71 3.16 -4.72
CA ILE A 429 -20.26 2.06 -3.94
C ILE A 429 -20.62 0.93 -4.91
N ILE A 430 -20.10 -0.28 -4.70
CA ILE A 430 -20.55 -1.51 -5.37
C ILE A 430 -20.85 -2.52 -4.27
N VAL A 431 -22.13 -2.86 -4.15
CA VAL A 431 -22.67 -3.88 -3.25
C VAL A 431 -22.39 -5.27 -3.85
N SER A 432 -22.19 -6.26 -2.99
CA SER A 432 -21.66 -7.62 -3.24
C SER A 432 -22.34 -8.47 -4.33
N SER A 433 -23.50 -8.07 -4.85
CA SER A 433 -24.29 -8.88 -5.78
C SER A 433 -23.89 -8.82 -7.26
N ASP A 434 -22.99 -7.91 -7.66
CA ASP A 434 -22.69 -7.68 -9.10
C ASP A 434 -21.48 -8.46 -9.63
N ILE A 435 -20.60 -9.00 -8.76
CA ILE A 435 -19.37 -9.66 -9.22
C ILE A 435 -19.64 -11.05 -9.82
N GLU A 436 -20.69 -11.78 -9.38
CA GLU A 436 -21.05 -13.09 -9.96
C GLU A 436 -21.53 -12.99 -11.42
N LYS A 437 -21.85 -11.78 -11.91
CA LYS A 437 -22.35 -11.57 -13.28
C LYS A 437 -21.29 -11.07 -14.27
N THR A 438 -20.05 -10.80 -13.84
CA THR A 438 -19.07 -10.07 -14.66
C THR A 438 -17.79 -10.81 -15.06
N ASN A 439 -17.48 -11.99 -14.49
CA ASN A 439 -16.36 -12.81 -14.97
C ASN A 439 -16.70 -14.32 -14.86
N PRO A 440 -17.02 -15.01 -15.98
CA PRO A 440 -17.53 -16.40 -15.94
C PRO A 440 -16.50 -17.46 -15.53
N ASN A 441 -15.25 -17.07 -15.23
CA ASN A 441 -14.13 -17.99 -14.97
C ASN A 441 -13.65 -18.04 -13.51
N ILE A 442 -14.25 -17.25 -12.60
CA ILE A 442 -13.91 -17.29 -11.16
C ILE A 442 -14.71 -18.41 -10.50
N ASP A 443 -14.00 -19.37 -9.91
CA ASP A 443 -14.58 -20.56 -9.30
C ASP A 443 -15.07 -20.31 -7.86
N VAL A 444 -14.27 -19.57 -7.09
CA VAL A 444 -14.49 -19.34 -5.66
C VAL A 444 -13.77 -18.08 -5.18
N ARG A 445 -14.27 -17.45 -4.11
CA ARG A 445 -13.57 -16.40 -3.38
C ARG A 445 -13.09 -16.89 -2.02
N LEU A 446 -11.89 -16.47 -1.63
CA LEU A 446 -11.28 -16.80 -0.34
C LEU A 446 -10.95 -15.52 0.40
N PHE A 447 -11.26 -15.45 1.70
CA PHE A 447 -10.66 -14.47 2.59
C PHE A 447 -9.36 -15.04 3.19
N VAL A 448 -8.26 -14.30 3.14
CA VAL A 448 -6.96 -14.73 3.67
C VAL A 448 -6.70 -14.01 4.99
N SER A 449 -6.81 -14.77 6.09
CA SER A 449 -6.58 -14.29 7.45
C SER A 449 -5.17 -14.64 7.90
N TYR A 450 -4.39 -13.64 8.32
CA TYR A 450 -2.99 -13.82 8.74
C TYR A 450 -2.49 -12.67 9.62
N VAL A 451 -1.38 -12.90 10.33
CA VAL A 451 -0.71 -11.82 11.10
C VAL A 451 0.28 -11.07 10.21
N HIS A 452 0.04 -9.78 10.00
CA HIS A 452 0.90 -8.88 9.22
C HIS A 452 2.38 -8.94 9.63
N ALA A 453 2.64 -8.93 10.94
CA ALA A 453 4.01 -8.97 11.46
C ALA A 453 4.73 -10.30 11.17
N ASP A 454 4.01 -11.42 11.08
CA ASP A 454 4.59 -12.71 10.73
C ASP A 454 4.88 -12.81 9.23
N ASN A 455 3.98 -12.26 8.41
CA ASN A 455 4.21 -12.13 6.98
C ASN A 455 5.43 -11.24 6.70
N GLN A 456 5.56 -10.11 7.38
CA GLN A 456 6.72 -9.22 7.28
C GLN A 456 8.01 -9.91 7.73
N ARG A 457 7.97 -10.66 8.84
CA ARG A 457 9.12 -11.44 9.36
C ARG A 457 9.62 -12.48 8.35
N LEU A 458 8.73 -12.98 7.51
CA LEU A 458 9.00 -13.95 6.46
C LEU A 458 9.12 -13.31 5.06
N ASN A 459 9.31 -12.00 4.96
CA ASN A 459 9.45 -11.25 3.71
C ASN A 459 8.29 -11.46 2.71
N GLY A 460 7.05 -11.49 3.20
CA GLY A 460 5.86 -11.62 2.35
C GLY A 460 5.45 -13.06 2.02
N ARG A 461 6.20 -14.06 2.49
CA ARG A 461 5.99 -15.47 2.11
C ARG A 461 4.63 -16.06 2.47
N ILE A 462 3.92 -15.53 3.47
CA ILE A 462 2.58 -16.04 3.83
C ILE A 462 1.56 -15.64 2.75
N VAL A 463 1.59 -14.36 2.35
CA VAL A 463 0.73 -13.84 1.28
C VAL A 463 1.11 -14.43 -0.07
N ASP A 464 2.41 -14.58 -0.34
CA ASP A 464 2.87 -15.23 -1.56
C ASP A 464 2.42 -16.70 -1.64
N PHE A 465 2.43 -17.44 -0.52
CA PHE A 465 1.92 -18.81 -0.50
C PHE A 465 0.42 -18.90 -0.80
N ALA A 466 -0.40 -17.98 -0.28
CA ALA A 466 -1.82 -17.91 -0.64
C ALA A 466 -2.03 -17.65 -2.14
N ARG A 467 -1.22 -16.77 -2.74
CA ARG A 467 -1.23 -16.51 -4.20
C ARG A 467 -0.79 -17.72 -4.99
N ASP A 468 0.25 -18.42 -4.55
CA ASP A 468 0.74 -19.62 -5.22
C ASP A 468 -0.31 -20.74 -5.20
N ILE A 469 -1.11 -20.87 -4.14
CA ILE A 469 -2.26 -21.79 -4.10
C ILE A 469 -3.29 -21.41 -5.17
N ALA A 470 -3.62 -20.11 -5.31
CA ALA A 470 -4.58 -19.64 -6.31
C ALA A 470 -4.05 -19.84 -7.75
N GLU A 471 -2.76 -19.60 -7.99
CA GLU A 471 -2.11 -19.85 -9.29
C GLU A 471 -2.08 -21.34 -9.61
N ALA A 472 -1.72 -22.20 -8.65
CA ALA A 472 -1.75 -23.65 -8.81
C ALA A 472 -3.18 -24.17 -9.07
N TYR A 473 -4.18 -23.61 -8.40
CA TYR A 473 -5.59 -23.94 -8.64
C TYR A 473 -6.01 -23.61 -10.08
N ALA A 474 -5.65 -22.43 -10.58
CA ALA A 474 -5.91 -22.02 -11.95
C ALA A 474 -5.19 -22.92 -12.97
N PHE A 475 -3.94 -23.29 -12.68
CA PHE A 475 -3.17 -24.19 -13.51
C PHE A 475 -3.75 -25.61 -13.56
N LEU A 476 -4.13 -26.19 -12.42
CA LEU A 476 -4.61 -27.57 -12.31
C LEU A 476 -6.04 -27.75 -12.83
N TYR A 477 -6.92 -26.75 -12.62
CA TYR A 477 -8.36 -26.89 -12.88
C TYR A 477 -8.91 -25.94 -13.94
N GLY A 478 -8.13 -24.95 -14.40
CA GLY A 478 -8.56 -23.98 -15.41
C GLY A 478 -9.52 -22.90 -14.92
N PHE A 479 -9.80 -22.83 -13.62
CA PHE A 479 -10.67 -21.82 -13.00
C PHE A 479 -9.90 -20.91 -12.05
N GLU A 480 -10.30 -19.64 -11.95
CA GLU A 480 -9.61 -18.65 -11.10
C GLU A 480 -10.14 -18.63 -9.67
N VAL A 481 -9.25 -18.36 -8.71
CA VAL A 481 -9.60 -18.13 -7.30
C VAL A 481 -9.41 -16.65 -6.98
N SER A 482 -10.46 -15.98 -6.51
CA SER A 482 -10.37 -14.59 -6.08
C SER A 482 -9.94 -14.53 -4.61
N LEU A 483 -8.73 -14.03 -4.35
CA LEU A 483 -8.24 -13.82 -3.00
C LEU A 483 -8.61 -12.42 -2.49
N PHE A 484 -9.36 -12.38 -1.40
CA PHE A 484 -9.50 -11.21 -0.54
C PHE A 484 -8.42 -11.30 0.53
N ILE A 485 -7.38 -10.47 0.41
CA ILE A 485 -6.28 -10.41 1.37
C ILE A 485 -6.41 -9.07 2.05
N ASP A 486 -6.55 -9.08 3.38
CA ASP A 486 -6.60 -7.85 4.16
C ASP A 486 -5.45 -6.93 3.75
N ARG A 487 -5.83 -5.76 3.25
CA ARG A 487 -5.00 -4.69 2.72
C ARG A 487 -5.56 -3.40 3.28
N ASP A 488 -4.63 -2.49 3.58
CA ASP A 488 -4.75 -1.12 4.07
C ASP A 488 -5.71 -0.19 3.27
N ASP A 489 -6.94 -0.62 2.98
CA ASP A 489 -7.93 0.08 2.16
C ASP A 489 -9.29 0.14 2.89
N ILE A 490 -9.38 0.96 3.94
CA ILE A 490 -10.68 1.45 4.45
C ILE A 490 -10.61 2.96 4.69
N GLU A 491 -11.54 3.70 4.07
CA GLU A 491 -11.78 5.13 4.29
C GLU A 491 -12.43 5.37 5.67
N TRP A 492 -12.00 6.43 6.36
CA TRP A 492 -12.53 6.85 7.65
C TRP A 492 -13.96 7.40 7.50
N GLY A 493 -14.98 6.66 7.96
CA GLY A 493 -16.37 7.17 7.98
C GLY A 493 -17.50 6.16 8.20
N GLU A 494 -17.28 4.88 7.92
CA GLU A 494 -18.15 3.77 8.36
C GLU A 494 -17.34 2.82 9.26
N SER A 495 -18.02 2.06 10.12
CA SER A 495 -17.42 1.10 11.04
C SER A 495 -16.56 0.09 10.26
N TRP A 496 -15.24 0.29 10.34
CA TRP A 496 -14.18 -0.60 9.80
C TRP A 496 -14.46 -2.09 10.08
N ARG A 497 -15.11 -2.39 11.21
CA ARG A 497 -15.50 -3.74 11.64
C ARG A 497 -16.70 -4.25 10.86
N ASP A 498 -17.79 -3.49 10.76
CA ASP A 498 -19.02 -3.93 10.10
C ASP A 498 -18.78 -4.23 8.61
N ARG A 499 -17.92 -3.47 7.93
CA ARG A 499 -17.55 -3.74 6.53
C ARG A 499 -16.64 -4.96 6.37
N LEU A 500 -15.72 -5.19 7.30
CA LEU A 500 -14.90 -6.41 7.31
C LEU A 500 -15.76 -7.64 7.64
N ASP A 501 -16.70 -7.51 8.57
CA ASP A 501 -17.66 -8.54 8.93
C ASP A 501 -18.62 -8.86 7.76
N ASP A 502 -19.08 -7.86 7.01
CA ASP A 502 -19.92 -8.03 5.82
C ASP A 502 -19.18 -8.76 4.68
N GLU A 503 -17.92 -8.39 4.42
CA GLU A 503 -17.08 -9.04 3.40
C GLU A 503 -16.69 -10.47 3.84
N LEU A 504 -16.41 -10.67 5.12
CA LEU A 504 -16.11 -11.97 5.71
C LEU A 504 -17.33 -12.89 5.71
N ALA A 505 -18.53 -12.36 5.93
CA ALA A 505 -19.79 -13.09 5.83
C ALA A 505 -20.18 -13.43 4.39
N ALA A 506 -19.74 -12.62 3.42
CA ALA A 506 -20.03 -12.81 2.00
C ALA A 506 -19.11 -13.83 1.31
N VAL A 507 -17.93 -14.13 1.86
CA VAL A 507 -17.02 -15.12 1.26
C VAL A 507 -17.41 -16.56 1.62
N PRO A 508 -17.30 -17.50 0.67
CA PRO A 508 -17.62 -18.91 0.93
C PRO A 508 -16.54 -19.65 1.73
N PHE A 509 -15.31 -19.13 1.83
CA PHE A 509 -14.19 -19.80 2.50
C PHE A 509 -13.24 -18.81 3.19
N LEU A 510 -12.71 -19.20 4.35
CA LEU A 510 -11.68 -18.49 5.10
C LEU A 510 -10.38 -19.31 5.16
N LEU A 511 -9.28 -18.74 4.67
CA LEU A 511 -7.94 -19.32 4.68
C LEU A 511 -7.13 -18.73 5.83
N SER A 512 -7.00 -19.47 6.93
CA SER A 512 -6.33 -19.01 8.17
C SER A 512 -4.87 -19.45 8.22
N MET A 513 -3.93 -18.51 8.24
CA MET A 513 -2.49 -18.78 8.29
C MET A 513 -2.00 -18.81 9.74
N VAL A 514 -2.06 -19.97 10.37
CA VAL A 514 -1.96 -20.10 11.82
C VAL A 514 -0.50 -20.17 12.31
N THR A 515 -0.20 -19.30 13.27
CA THR A 515 1.06 -19.15 14.00
C THR A 515 0.76 -18.89 15.49
N PRO A 516 1.76 -18.92 16.40
CA PRO A 516 1.51 -18.54 17.80
C PRO A 516 0.97 -17.10 17.94
N ARG A 517 1.43 -16.15 17.12
CA ARG A 517 0.93 -14.77 17.16
C ARG A 517 -0.46 -14.63 16.54
N TYR A 518 -0.84 -15.54 15.63
CA TYR A 518 -2.19 -15.62 15.09
C TYR A 518 -3.20 -15.97 16.19
N LEU A 519 -2.88 -16.98 17.00
CA LEU A 519 -3.73 -17.39 18.13
C LEU A 519 -3.88 -16.29 19.19
N ALA A 520 -2.89 -15.41 19.36
CA ALA A 520 -2.95 -14.26 20.27
C ALA A 520 -3.54 -12.98 19.65
N SER A 521 -3.78 -12.95 18.34
CA SER A 521 -4.22 -11.74 17.62
C SER A 521 -5.72 -11.54 17.76
N LEU A 522 -6.17 -10.52 18.49
CA LEU A 522 -7.60 -10.21 18.65
C LEU A 522 -8.33 -10.07 17.31
N ALA A 523 -7.71 -9.46 16.30
CA ALA A 523 -8.30 -9.29 14.98
C ALA A 523 -8.48 -10.63 14.23
N CYS A 524 -7.44 -11.47 14.20
CA CYS A 524 -7.53 -12.77 13.53
C CYS A 524 -8.49 -13.72 14.26
N ARG A 525 -8.60 -13.57 15.58
CA ARG A 525 -9.56 -14.33 16.40
C ARG A 525 -10.99 -13.93 16.08
N ASP A 526 -11.27 -12.63 15.96
CA ASP A 526 -12.59 -12.12 15.57
C ASP A 526 -12.97 -12.63 14.17
N GLU A 527 -12.05 -12.63 13.20
CA GLU A 527 -12.28 -13.21 11.87
C GLU A 527 -12.65 -14.70 11.92
N VAL A 528 -11.94 -15.51 12.71
CA VAL A 528 -12.25 -16.94 12.84
C VAL A 528 -13.60 -17.16 13.52
N LEU A 529 -13.91 -16.39 14.57
CA LEU A 529 -15.17 -16.52 15.29
C LEU A 529 -16.36 -16.08 14.43
N THR A 530 -16.27 -14.92 13.78
CA THR A 530 -17.30 -14.39 12.87
C THR A 530 -17.55 -15.36 11.71
N PHE A 531 -16.49 -15.83 11.04
CA PHE A 531 -16.64 -16.76 9.92
C PHE A 531 -17.15 -18.13 10.37
N SER A 532 -16.65 -18.68 11.49
CA SER A 532 -17.11 -19.98 12.00
C SER A 532 -18.60 -19.97 12.35
N ALA A 533 -19.08 -18.87 12.95
CA ALA A 533 -20.49 -18.67 13.22
C ALA A 533 -21.32 -18.67 11.92
N ALA A 534 -20.88 -17.94 10.89
CA ALA A 534 -21.53 -17.91 9.58
C ALA A 534 -21.51 -19.28 8.86
N ALA A 535 -20.39 -20.01 8.93
CA ALA A 535 -20.23 -21.33 8.33
C ALA A 535 -21.13 -22.39 9.01
N LYS A 536 -21.26 -22.36 10.35
CA LYS A 536 -22.20 -23.19 11.10
C LYS A 536 -23.66 -22.85 10.77
N GLN A 537 -24.00 -21.57 10.60
CA GLN A 537 -25.33 -21.13 10.16
C GLN A 537 -25.69 -21.70 8.77
N ALA A 538 -24.70 -21.84 7.89
CA ALA A 538 -24.84 -22.39 6.54
C ALA A 538 -24.68 -23.93 6.46
N GLY A 539 -24.48 -24.61 7.59
CA GLY A 539 -24.45 -26.07 7.70
C GLY A 539 -23.15 -26.77 7.28
N ASP A 540 -22.04 -26.04 7.03
CA ASP A 540 -20.77 -26.67 6.68
C ASP A 540 -19.54 -25.97 7.30
N PRO A 541 -18.97 -26.50 8.39
CA PRO A 541 -17.77 -25.94 9.03
C PRO A 541 -16.49 -26.17 8.20
N ARG A 542 -16.52 -27.01 7.16
CA ARG A 542 -15.37 -27.30 6.27
C ARG A 542 -15.02 -26.13 5.34
N ARG A 543 -15.75 -25.01 5.46
CA ARG A 543 -15.46 -23.73 4.80
C ARG A 543 -14.29 -22.97 5.43
N LEU A 544 -13.87 -23.38 6.63
CA LEU A 544 -12.59 -22.98 7.22
C LEU A 544 -11.47 -23.84 6.64
N LEU A 545 -10.40 -23.21 6.17
CA LEU A 545 -9.19 -23.86 5.67
C LEU A 545 -7.98 -23.40 6.50
N PRO A 546 -7.77 -23.95 7.71
CA PRO A 546 -6.64 -23.60 8.54
C PRO A 546 -5.35 -24.17 7.95
N ILE A 547 -4.38 -23.32 7.67
CA ILE A 547 -3.02 -23.70 7.32
C ILE A 547 -2.15 -23.57 8.57
N SER A 548 -1.63 -24.70 9.05
CA SER A 548 -0.59 -24.69 10.07
C SER A 548 0.73 -24.26 9.42
N TRP A 549 1.11 -23.01 9.67
CA TRP A 549 2.32 -22.41 9.12
C TRP A 549 3.54 -22.60 10.04
N VAL A 550 3.26 -22.78 11.33
CA VAL A 550 4.17 -23.20 12.40
C VAL A 550 3.39 -24.19 13.25
N ASP A 551 4.04 -25.27 13.72
CA ASP A 551 3.39 -26.17 14.68
C ASP A 551 3.05 -25.40 15.97
N VAL A 552 1.75 -25.25 16.22
CA VAL A 552 1.19 -24.55 17.38
C VAL A 552 0.61 -25.50 18.42
N SER A 553 0.67 -26.83 18.18
CA SER A 553 0.10 -27.84 19.10
C SER A 553 0.75 -27.82 20.49
N THR A 554 2.00 -27.36 20.57
CA THR A 554 2.78 -27.25 21.79
C THR A 554 2.89 -25.81 22.33
N SER A 555 2.17 -24.87 21.72
CA SER A 555 2.20 -23.46 22.14
C SER A 555 1.39 -23.23 23.41
N ASP A 556 1.98 -22.52 24.36
CA ASP A 556 1.37 -22.05 25.62
C ASP A 556 0.79 -20.62 25.50
N VAL A 557 0.73 -20.07 24.28
CA VAL A 557 0.28 -18.70 24.04
C VAL A 557 -1.22 -18.52 24.32
N VAL A 558 -2.01 -19.57 24.09
CA VAL A 558 -3.42 -19.67 24.50
C VAL A 558 -3.65 -21.08 25.08
N PRO A 559 -4.51 -21.24 26.10
CA PRO A 559 -4.80 -22.54 26.69
C PRO A 559 -5.47 -23.48 25.68
N ASP A 560 -5.43 -24.79 25.92
CA ASP A 560 -6.08 -25.78 25.05
C ASP A 560 -7.62 -25.65 25.03
N SER A 561 -8.18 -24.99 26.06
CA SER A 561 -9.60 -24.64 26.14
C SER A 561 -10.01 -23.48 25.22
N ASP A 562 -9.05 -22.78 24.59
CA ASP A 562 -9.33 -21.59 23.79
C ASP A 562 -10.27 -21.86 22.59
N PRO A 563 -11.36 -21.10 22.42
CA PRO A 563 -12.38 -21.39 21.42
C PRO A 563 -11.88 -21.28 19.98
N VAL A 564 -10.98 -20.33 19.68
CA VAL A 564 -10.39 -20.19 18.34
C VAL A 564 -9.45 -21.34 18.05
N ARG A 565 -8.62 -21.74 19.03
CA ARG A 565 -7.76 -22.92 18.91
C ARG A 565 -8.58 -24.19 18.62
N LYS A 566 -9.68 -24.40 19.34
CA LYS A 566 -10.61 -25.52 19.13
C LYS A 566 -11.29 -25.48 17.76
N ILE A 567 -11.79 -24.32 17.33
CA ILE A 567 -12.43 -24.16 16.01
C ILE A 567 -11.46 -24.53 14.89
N LEU A 568 -10.22 -24.02 14.96
CA LEU A 568 -9.20 -24.28 13.95
C LEU A 568 -8.74 -25.75 13.97
N SER A 569 -8.63 -26.38 15.14
CA SER A 569 -8.29 -27.81 15.23
C SER A 569 -9.42 -28.71 14.73
N ASN A 570 -10.67 -28.38 15.02
CA ASN A 570 -11.85 -29.15 14.61
C ASN A 570 -12.13 -29.01 13.10
N ALA A 571 -11.74 -27.90 12.49
CA ALA A 571 -11.73 -27.72 11.03
C ALA A 571 -10.58 -28.48 10.31
N GLN A 572 -9.68 -29.12 11.07
CA GLN A 572 -8.51 -29.90 10.63
C GLN A 572 -7.45 -29.10 9.87
N TYR A 573 -6.33 -28.79 10.53
CA TYR A 573 -5.18 -28.12 9.91
C TYR A 573 -4.64 -28.81 8.65
N LEU A 574 -4.25 -28.01 7.67
CA LEU A 574 -3.28 -28.35 6.65
C LEU A 574 -1.87 -28.10 7.20
N ASP A 575 -1.11 -29.15 7.49
CA ASP A 575 0.30 -29.00 7.89
C ASP A 575 1.16 -28.61 6.69
N MET A 576 1.47 -27.32 6.60
CA MET A 576 2.32 -26.76 5.54
C MET A 576 3.64 -26.22 6.13
N THR A 577 4.03 -26.68 7.32
CA THR A 577 5.24 -26.20 8.02
C THR A 577 6.50 -26.39 7.21
N GLN A 578 6.55 -27.44 6.38
CA GLN A 578 7.66 -27.72 5.45
C GLN A 578 7.75 -26.72 4.29
N ALA A 579 6.63 -26.15 3.82
CA ALA A 579 6.62 -25.16 2.73
C ALA A 579 7.43 -23.91 3.06
N ARG A 580 7.54 -23.58 4.35
CA ARG A 580 8.38 -22.47 4.84
C ARG A 580 9.87 -22.75 4.68
N LEU A 581 10.28 -24.01 4.78
CA LEU A 581 11.68 -24.44 4.75
C LEU A 581 12.16 -24.65 3.31
N GLU A 582 11.27 -25.03 2.42
CA GLU A 582 11.58 -25.24 1.00
C GLU A 582 11.76 -23.92 0.23
N PRO A 583 12.69 -23.85 -0.74
CA PRO A 583 12.76 -22.72 -1.66
C PRO A 583 11.48 -22.61 -2.52
N ARG A 584 10.89 -21.42 -2.60
CA ARG A 584 9.71 -21.16 -3.46
C ARG A 584 10.03 -21.55 -4.91
N GLY A 585 9.14 -22.33 -5.53
CA GLY A 585 9.32 -22.87 -6.88
C GLY A 585 10.15 -24.15 -6.98
N SER A 586 10.66 -24.71 -5.86
CA SER A 586 11.26 -26.05 -5.87
C SER A 586 10.17 -27.11 -6.11
N VAL A 587 10.58 -28.30 -6.55
CA VAL A 587 9.64 -29.43 -6.75
C VAL A 587 8.89 -29.73 -5.44
N ALA A 588 9.62 -29.85 -4.33
CA ALA A 588 9.03 -30.11 -3.01
C ALA A 588 8.08 -28.98 -2.54
N TYR A 589 8.37 -27.72 -2.86
CA TYR A 589 7.47 -26.60 -2.56
C TYR A 589 6.20 -26.64 -3.41
N ASN A 590 6.33 -26.88 -4.71
CA ASN A 590 5.20 -26.95 -5.63
C ASN A 590 4.28 -28.13 -5.29
N ASP A 591 4.83 -29.29 -4.91
CA ASP A 591 4.05 -30.43 -4.44
C ASP A 591 3.15 -30.07 -3.24
N ILE A 592 3.67 -29.24 -2.31
CA ILE A 592 2.92 -28.78 -1.13
C ILE A 592 1.82 -27.78 -1.53
N VAL A 593 2.13 -26.83 -2.43
CA VAL A 593 1.17 -25.84 -2.94
C VAL A 593 0.04 -26.52 -3.72
N GLU A 594 0.36 -27.47 -4.60
CA GLU A 594 -0.62 -28.24 -5.37
C GLU A 594 -1.52 -29.07 -4.44
N SER A 595 -0.96 -29.69 -3.40
CA SER A 595 -1.74 -30.41 -2.37
C SER A 595 -2.79 -29.51 -1.69
N ALA A 596 -2.41 -28.27 -1.34
CA ALA A 596 -3.34 -27.28 -0.80
C ALA A 596 -4.42 -26.88 -1.82
N ALA A 597 -4.06 -26.70 -3.10
CA ALA A 597 -5.01 -26.42 -4.18
C ALA A 597 -6.00 -27.57 -4.42
N HIS A 598 -5.55 -28.84 -4.34
CA HIS A 598 -6.42 -30.02 -4.38
C HIS A 598 -7.44 -30.04 -3.25
N ARG A 599 -7.03 -29.70 -2.01
CA ARG A 599 -7.96 -29.65 -0.87
C ARG A 599 -8.96 -28.49 -0.99
N LEU A 600 -8.54 -27.34 -1.50
CA LEU A 600 -9.45 -26.25 -1.83
C LEU A 600 -10.49 -26.68 -2.87
N ARG A 601 -10.07 -27.37 -3.95
CA ARG A 601 -10.99 -27.81 -5.01
C ARG A 601 -12.05 -28.78 -4.50
N ARG A 602 -11.66 -29.74 -3.66
CA ARG A 602 -12.61 -30.64 -2.97
C ARG A 602 -13.67 -29.88 -2.20
N SER A 603 -13.24 -28.87 -1.45
CA SER A 603 -14.13 -28.06 -0.61
C SER A 603 -15.12 -27.25 -1.46
N VAL A 604 -14.66 -26.69 -2.59
CA VAL A 604 -15.51 -25.99 -3.57
C VAL A 604 -16.53 -26.92 -4.24
N ILE A 605 -16.13 -28.14 -4.63
CA ILE A 605 -17.04 -29.12 -5.25
C ILE A 605 -18.14 -29.52 -4.26
N ARG A 606 -17.79 -29.79 -2.99
CA ARG A 606 -18.76 -30.12 -1.93
C ARG A 606 -19.75 -28.98 -1.70
N LEU A 607 -19.25 -27.74 -1.60
CA LEU A 607 -20.09 -26.55 -1.47
C LEU A 607 -21.14 -26.45 -2.59
N ARG A 608 -20.76 -26.75 -3.83
CA ARG A 608 -21.67 -26.70 -4.99
C ARG A 608 -22.68 -27.84 -5.01
N ALA A 609 -22.27 -29.03 -4.55
CA ALA A 609 -23.16 -30.17 -4.41
C ALA A 609 -24.27 -29.89 -3.37
N ASP A 610 -23.92 -29.28 -2.23
CA ASP A 610 -24.86 -28.88 -1.18
C ASP A 610 -25.82 -27.75 -1.64
N GLN A 611 -25.42 -26.95 -2.64
CA GLN A 611 -26.21 -25.87 -3.24
C GLN A 611 -27.07 -26.30 -4.44
N GLY A 612 -27.09 -27.60 -4.80
CA GLY A 612 -28.00 -28.16 -5.80
C GLY A 612 -27.59 -27.98 -7.28
N ASN A 613 -26.34 -27.57 -7.57
CA ASN A 613 -25.84 -27.44 -8.93
C ASN A 613 -24.92 -28.63 -9.30
N LEU A 614 -25.44 -29.50 -10.17
CA LEU A 614 -24.76 -30.58 -10.94
C LEU A 614 -23.27 -30.81 -10.63
N ALA A 615 -22.98 -31.60 -9.59
CA ALA A 615 -21.77 -32.41 -9.55
C ALA A 615 -22.13 -33.83 -9.97
N THR A 616 -21.46 -34.37 -10.98
CA THR A 616 -21.62 -35.79 -11.35
C THR A 616 -20.92 -36.67 -10.31
N ASP A 617 -21.56 -37.77 -9.90
CA ASP A 617 -21.02 -38.73 -8.90
C ASP A 617 -19.56 -39.19 -9.18
N ALA A 618 -19.13 -39.13 -10.45
CA ALA A 618 -17.76 -39.43 -10.88
C ALA A 618 -16.70 -38.41 -10.39
N ASP A 619 -17.04 -37.13 -10.22
CA ASP A 619 -16.12 -36.09 -9.76
C ASP A 619 -15.90 -36.13 -8.24
N VAL A 620 -16.88 -36.70 -7.51
CA VAL A 620 -16.83 -36.87 -6.05
C VAL A 620 -16.08 -38.16 -5.69
N GLN A 621 -16.32 -39.26 -6.42
CA GLN A 621 -15.68 -40.56 -6.17
C GLN A 621 -14.19 -40.62 -6.53
N ALA A 622 -13.72 -39.83 -7.50
CA ALA A 622 -12.30 -39.84 -7.89
C ALA A 622 -11.36 -39.19 -6.85
N VAL A 623 -11.91 -38.50 -5.83
CA VAL A 623 -11.12 -37.76 -4.81
C VAL A 623 -11.37 -38.23 -3.37
N ASP A 624 -12.24 -39.24 -3.18
CA ASP A 624 -12.62 -39.77 -1.86
C ASP A 624 -11.67 -40.86 -1.32
N ASP A 625 -10.72 -41.35 -2.13
CA ASP A 625 -9.84 -42.47 -1.73
C ASP A 625 -8.68 -42.08 -0.78
N THR A 626 -8.63 -40.84 -0.28
CA THR A 626 -7.65 -40.44 0.75
C THR A 626 -8.27 -39.48 1.78
N ASP A 627 -8.33 -40.00 3.01
CA ASP A 627 -8.74 -39.38 4.28
C ASP A 627 -10.25 -39.35 4.62
N ALA A 628 -10.72 -40.52 5.04
CA ALA A 628 -11.84 -40.65 5.96
C ALA A 628 -11.40 -40.33 7.40
N THR A 629 -12.10 -39.45 8.12
CA THR A 629 -12.35 -39.56 9.58
C THR A 629 -13.38 -38.52 10.09
N THR A 630 -14.57 -39.06 10.42
CA THR A 630 -15.48 -38.79 11.57
C THR A 630 -15.99 -37.37 11.89
N ALA A 631 -17.29 -37.15 11.64
CA ALA A 631 -18.16 -36.27 12.44
C ALA A 631 -18.99 -37.14 13.42
N VAL A 632 -19.22 -36.66 14.65
CA VAL A 632 -19.97 -37.35 15.71
C VAL A 632 -21.43 -36.87 15.68
N ASP A 633 -22.39 -37.80 15.74
CA ASP A 633 -23.84 -37.55 15.78
C ASP A 633 -24.29 -37.31 17.24
N ASP A 634 -25.06 -36.24 17.53
CA ASP A 634 -25.62 -35.90 18.85
C ASP A 634 -27.13 -36.22 18.91
N ASP A 635 -27.50 -37.22 19.72
CA ASP A 635 -28.84 -37.84 19.74
C ASP A 635 -29.81 -37.24 20.78
N ARG A 636 -29.43 -36.20 21.54
CA ARG A 636 -30.26 -35.62 22.64
C ARG A 636 -31.59 -35.03 22.14
N ASP A 637 -32.66 -35.18 22.92
CA ASP A 637 -34.02 -34.66 22.63
C ASP A 637 -34.31 -33.27 23.24
N LEU A 638 -35.41 -32.62 22.86
CA LEU A 638 -35.69 -31.23 23.25
C LEU A 638 -35.85 -31.07 24.77
N THR A 639 -36.43 -32.06 25.46
CA THR A 639 -36.62 -32.01 26.92
C THR A 639 -35.31 -32.19 27.68
N GLU A 640 -34.44 -33.08 27.20
CA GLU A 640 -33.09 -33.27 27.75
C GLU A 640 -32.25 -31.99 27.59
N VAL A 641 -32.25 -31.41 26.38
CA VAL A 641 -31.46 -30.22 26.08
C VAL A 641 -31.96 -28.99 26.86
N MET A 642 -33.27 -28.84 27.08
CA MET A 642 -33.81 -27.73 27.90
C MET A 642 -33.41 -27.84 29.38
N SER A 643 -33.36 -29.07 29.92
CA SER A 643 -32.92 -29.31 31.29
C SER A 643 -31.42 -29.04 31.44
N ASP A 644 -30.61 -29.50 30.48
CA ASP A 644 -29.17 -29.25 30.45
C ASP A 644 -28.86 -27.76 30.31
N PHE A 645 -29.58 -27.05 29.44
CA PHE A 645 -29.45 -25.60 29.26
C PHE A 645 -29.71 -24.84 30.57
N ALA A 646 -30.75 -25.18 31.33
CA ALA A 646 -31.05 -24.54 32.61
C ALA A 646 -29.94 -24.80 33.66
N ASN A 647 -29.40 -26.01 33.70
CA ASN A 647 -28.33 -26.38 34.62
C ASN A 647 -27.00 -25.71 34.26
N HIS A 648 -26.63 -25.72 32.98
CA HIS A 648 -25.41 -25.08 32.49
C HIS A 648 -25.51 -23.55 32.60
N GLY A 649 -26.70 -22.96 32.38
CA GLY A 649 -26.95 -21.54 32.60
C GLY A 649 -26.65 -21.10 34.04
N ALA A 650 -27.10 -21.87 35.04
CA ALA A 650 -26.79 -21.62 36.45
C ALA A 650 -25.28 -21.71 36.75
N GLN A 651 -24.56 -22.61 36.08
CA GLN A 651 -23.10 -22.73 36.21
C GLN A 651 -22.37 -21.51 35.64
N VAL A 652 -22.87 -20.91 34.56
CA VAL A 652 -22.32 -19.66 34.02
C VAL A 652 -22.52 -18.53 35.01
N GLU A 653 -23.71 -18.39 35.63
CA GLU A 653 -23.96 -17.36 36.65
C GLU A 653 -23.05 -17.50 37.88
N GLU A 654 -22.84 -18.73 38.35
CA GLU A 654 -21.92 -19.02 39.46
C GLU A 654 -20.46 -18.65 39.09
N ALA A 655 -20.02 -19.02 37.89
CA ALA A 655 -18.68 -18.71 37.40
C ALA A 655 -18.46 -17.19 37.23
N VAL A 656 -19.45 -16.46 36.71
CA VAL A 656 -19.42 -14.99 36.58
C VAL A 656 -19.39 -14.32 37.95
N THR A 657 -20.11 -14.86 38.94
CA THR A 657 -20.07 -14.37 40.32
C THR A 657 -18.68 -14.57 40.95
N ALA A 658 -18.06 -15.74 40.72
CA ALA A 658 -16.70 -16.00 41.17
C ALA A 658 -15.68 -15.03 40.54
N LEU A 659 -15.85 -14.69 39.27
CA LEU A 659 -15.01 -13.71 38.58
C LEU A 659 -15.17 -12.30 39.15
N HIS A 660 -16.39 -11.86 39.47
CA HIS A 660 -16.62 -10.59 40.17
C HIS A 660 -15.88 -10.54 41.53
N ASN A 661 -15.98 -11.61 42.32
CA ASN A 661 -15.29 -11.68 43.62
C ASN A 661 -13.76 -11.61 43.46
N ALA A 662 -13.20 -12.21 42.41
CA ALA A 662 -11.77 -12.15 42.12
C ALA A 662 -11.31 -10.72 41.77
N PHE A 663 -12.12 -9.98 41.00
CA PHE A 663 -11.87 -8.56 40.72
C PHE A 663 -11.95 -7.67 41.98
N ASP A 664 -12.92 -7.92 42.86
CA ASP A 664 -13.03 -7.20 44.14
C ASP A 664 -11.83 -7.47 45.05
N GLY A 665 -11.35 -8.72 45.11
CA GLY A 665 -10.14 -9.10 45.84
C GLY A 665 -8.89 -8.37 45.33
N MET A 666 -8.71 -8.30 44.01
CA MET A 666 -7.66 -7.50 43.38
C MET A 666 -7.78 -6.01 43.74
N GLY A 667 -8.99 -5.44 43.69
CA GLY A 667 -9.26 -4.05 44.04
C GLY A 667 -8.88 -3.71 45.49
N ALA A 668 -9.16 -4.60 46.44
CA ALA A 668 -8.77 -4.44 47.84
C ALA A 668 -7.25 -4.39 48.01
N VAL A 669 -6.52 -5.31 47.36
CA VAL A 669 -5.04 -5.36 47.41
C VAL A 669 -4.42 -4.08 46.83
N MET A 670 -4.98 -3.55 45.74
CA MET A 670 -4.52 -2.29 45.13
C MET A 670 -4.83 -1.07 45.99
N ALA A 671 -5.95 -1.06 46.72
CA ALA A 671 -6.32 0.05 47.62
C ALA A 671 -5.40 0.13 48.85
N GLU A 672 -4.98 -1.01 49.40
CA GLU A 672 -4.04 -1.08 50.52
C GLU A 672 -2.59 -0.78 50.12
N ASN A 673 -2.28 -0.91 48.82
CA ASN A 673 -0.93 -0.74 48.28
C ASN A 673 -0.91 0.29 47.13
N PRO A 674 -1.10 1.59 47.42
CA PRO A 674 -1.23 2.63 46.39
C PRO A 674 0.07 2.83 45.60
N MET A 675 -0.10 3.32 44.37
CA MET A 675 0.99 3.55 43.42
C MET A 675 2.05 4.55 43.93
N PRO A 676 3.32 4.41 43.50
CA PRO A 676 4.39 5.35 43.89
C PRO A 676 4.08 6.77 43.41
N GLN A 677 4.02 7.74 44.33
CA GLN A 677 3.93 9.16 43.99
C GLN A 677 5.20 9.90 44.42
N ASN A 678 5.85 10.62 43.52
CA ASN A 678 7.04 11.46 43.78
C ASN A 678 8.22 10.72 44.45
N THR A 679 8.45 9.47 44.09
CA THR A 679 9.57 8.66 44.59
C THR A 679 10.71 8.55 43.57
N SER A 680 11.94 8.32 44.05
CA SER A 680 13.07 8.06 43.16
C SER A 680 12.85 6.79 42.32
N PRO A 681 13.47 6.67 41.13
CA PRO A 681 13.29 5.50 40.25
C PRO A 681 13.58 4.15 40.92
N ALA A 682 14.57 4.09 41.82
CA ALA A 682 14.91 2.90 42.57
C ALA A 682 13.81 2.52 43.61
N ALA A 683 13.22 3.51 44.27
CA ALA A 683 12.14 3.30 45.22
C ALA A 683 10.83 2.90 44.53
N ALA A 684 10.52 3.50 43.38
CA ALA A 684 9.37 3.12 42.54
C ALA A 684 9.49 1.66 42.05
N SER A 685 10.67 1.26 41.58
CA SER A 685 10.94 -0.12 41.15
C SER A 685 10.75 -1.14 42.28
N ALA A 686 11.26 -0.86 43.48
CA ALA A 686 11.08 -1.73 44.64
C ALA A 686 9.60 -1.84 45.09
N GLN A 687 8.81 -0.78 44.93
CA GLN A 687 7.36 -0.81 45.19
C GLN A 687 6.62 -1.62 44.12
N PHE A 688 6.97 -1.52 42.85
CA PHE A 688 6.38 -2.36 41.79
C PHE A 688 6.65 -3.85 41.97
N VAL A 689 7.84 -4.22 42.46
CA VAL A 689 8.17 -5.61 42.76
C VAL A 689 7.28 -6.14 43.89
N ARG A 690 7.11 -5.37 44.99
CA ARG A 690 6.23 -5.77 46.10
C ARG A 690 4.77 -5.85 45.68
N LEU A 691 4.29 -4.88 44.91
CA LEU A 691 2.92 -4.88 44.41
C LEU A 691 2.66 -6.10 43.51
N GLY A 692 3.58 -6.44 42.61
CA GLY A 692 3.49 -7.65 41.80
C GLY A 692 3.48 -8.95 42.62
N GLN A 693 4.12 -8.99 43.78
CA GLN A 693 4.06 -10.13 44.69
C GLN A 693 2.71 -10.24 45.40
N PHE A 694 2.16 -9.11 45.87
CA PHE A 694 0.84 -9.09 46.52
C PHE A 694 -0.31 -9.40 45.55
N LEU A 695 -0.12 -9.10 44.26
CA LEU A 695 -1.13 -9.35 43.23
C LEU A 695 -1.06 -10.76 42.61
N ALA A 696 -0.06 -11.59 42.95
CA ALA A 696 0.11 -12.90 42.33
C ALA A 696 -1.11 -13.82 42.56
N GLU A 697 -1.58 -13.93 43.80
CA GLU A 697 -2.76 -14.76 44.15
C GLU A 697 -4.06 -14.21 43.53
N PRO A 698 -4.40 -12.90 43.64
CA PRO A 698 -5.54 -12.33 42.92
C PRO A 698 -5.51 -12.55 41.40
N VAL A 699 -4.33 -12.53 40.78
CA VAL A 699 -4.17 -12.79 39.34
C VAL A 699 -4.51 -14.24 38.99
N GLU A 700 -4.01 -15.20 39.75
CA GLU A 700 -4.34 -16.62 39.56
C GLU A 700 -5.83 -16.90 39.80
N GLU A 701 -6.47 -16.19 40.73
CA GLU A 701 -7.92 -16.28 40.95
C GLU A 701 -8.74 -15.74 39.78
N ILE A 702 -8.33 -14.61 39.18
CA ILE A 702 -8.96 -14.04 37.98
C ILE A 702 -8.82 -14.99 36.79
N GLU A 703 -7.63 -15.54 36.54
CA GLU A 703 -7.39 -16.47 35.43
C GLU A 703 -8.24 -17.73 35.58
N ARG A 704 -8.26 -18.34 36.77
CA ARG A 704 -9.06 -19.53 37.06
C ARG A 704 -10.56 -19.28 36.93
N ALA A 705 -11.04 -18.15 37.44
CA ALA A 705 -12.46 -17.79 37.32
C ALA A 705 -12.85 -17.52 35.86
N THR A 706 -11.95 -16.92 35.07
CA THR A 706 -12.14 -16.70 33.63
C THR A 706 -12.25 -18.02 32.86
N ASP A 707 -11.35 -18.98 33.13
CA ASP A 707 -11.39 -20.29 32.48
C ASP A 707 -12.70 -21.03 32.79
N ASN A 708 -13.18 -20.95 34.03
CA ASN A 708 -14.44 -21.55 34.45
C ASN A 708 -15.65 -20.91 33.73
N VAL A 709 -15.65 -19.59 33.54
CA VAL A 709 -16.70 -18.89 32.76
C VAL A 709 -16.70 -19.39 31.31
N GLY A 710 -15.54 -19.49 30.67
CA GLY A 710 -15.41 -19.98 29.30
C GLY A 710 -15.90 -21.43 29.16
N ALA A 711 -15.49 -22.31 30.07
CA ALA A 711 -15.90 -23.72 30.06
C ALA A 711 -17.42 -23.90 30.30
N ALA A 712 -18.01 -23.15 31.24
CA ALA A 712 -19.45 -23.19 31.48
C ALA A 712 -20.25 -22.70 30.27
N TRP A 713 -19.76 -21.68 29.57
CA TRP A 713 -20.41 -21.16 28.36
C TRP A 713 -20.41 -22.15 27.20
N GLU A 714 -19.35 -22.96 27.01
CA GLU A 714 -19.30 -23.96 25.94
C GLU A 714 -20.45 -24.98 26.04
N ALA A 715 -20.81 -25.38 27.25
CA ALA A 715 -21.93 -26.28 27.49
C ALA A 715 -23.26 -25.61 27.10
N VAL A 716 -23.45 -24.35 27.47
CA VAL A 716 -24.63 -23.55 27.11
C VAL A 716 -24.74 -23.32 25.61
N ASP A 717 -23.65 -22.96 24.91
CA ASP A 717 -23.63 -22.72 23.46
C ASP A 717 -23.95 -23.99 22.65
N SER A 718 -23.47 -25.15 23.12
CA SER A 718 -23.81 -26.46 22.57
C SER A 718 -25.30 -26.75 22.70
N ASP A 719 -25.88 -26.51 23.88
CA ASP A 719 -27.31 -26.72 24.12
C ASP A 719 -28.18 -25.77 23.29
N ILE A 720 -27.81 -24.49 23.18
CA ILE A 720 -28.53 -23.53 22.31
C ILE A 720 -28.51 -23.97 20.85
N SER A 721 -27.35 -24.39 20.35
CA SER A 721 -27.19 -24.86 18.98
C SER A 721 -28.10 -26.06 18.70
N ARG A 722 -28.11 -27.03 19.61
CA ARG A 722 -28.96 -28.22 19.50
C ARG A 722 -30.45 -27.90 19.61
N MET A 723 -30.86 -27.00 20.51
CA MET A 723 -32.26 -26.56 20.61
C MET A 723 -32.73 -25.89 19.32
N VAL A 724 -31.90 -25.03 18.71
CA VAL A 724 -32.25 -24.34 17.45
C VAL A 724 -32.41 -25.34 16.29
N GLU A 725 -31.60 -26.39 16.25
CA GLU A 725 -31.78 -27.48 15.29
C GLU A 725 -33.09 -28.24 15.50
N LEU A 726 -33.42 -28.60 16.74
CA LEU A 726 -34.63 -29.34 17.09
C LEU A 726 -35.91 -28.52 16.87
N VAL A 727 -35.92 -27.23 17.23
CA VAL A 727 -37.06 -26.31 17.08
C VAL A 727 -37.32 -25.94 15.62
N ARG A 728 -36.30 -25.96 14.74
CA ARG A 728 -36.51 -25.77 13.29
C ARG A 728 -37.43 -26.83 12.66
N ALA A 729 -37.58 -28.00 13.28
CA ALA A 729 -38.48 -29.04 12.80
C ALA A 729 -39.97 -28.74 13.09
N VAL A 730 -40.29 -28.04 14.19
CA VAL A 730 -41.64 -27.55 14.55
C VAL A 730 -41.49 -26.29 15.45
N PRO A 731 -41.82 -25.08 14.96
CA PRO A 731 -41.72 -23.87 15.77
C PRO A 731 -42.80 -23.83 16.87
N ASP A 732 -42.40 -23.86 18.14
CA ASP A 732 -43.30 -23.67 19.28
C ASP A 732 -42.94 -22.38 20.03
N ALA A 733 -43.87 -21.42 20.05
CA ALA A 733 -43.68 -20.12 20.68
C ALA A 733 -43.50 -20.21 22.20
N ASP A 734 -44.02 -21.28 22.83
CA ASP A 734 -43.89 -21.53 24.26
C ASP A 734 -42.47 -21.97 24.66
N VAL A 735 -41.60 -22.32 23.70
CA VAL A 735 -40.20 -22.70 23.90
C VAL A 735 -39.22 -21.56 23.58
N VAL A 736 -39.52 -20.76 22.54
CA VAL A 736 -38.61 -19.71 22.04
C VAL A 736 -38.58 -18.48 22.96
N SER A 737 -39.72 -18.07 23.52
CA SER A 737 -39.79 -16.86 24.35
C SER A 737 -39.02 -16.97 25.68
N PRO A 738 -39.16 -18.05 26.48
CA PRO A 738 -38.41 -18.19 27.72
C PRO A 738 -36.89 -18.27 27.51
N LEU A 739 -36.46 -18.90 26.42
CA LEU A 739 -35.05 -19.02 26.05
C LEU A 739 -34.44 -17.66 25.71
N LYS A 740 -35.16 -16.84 24.95
CA LYS A 740 -34.76 -15.47 24.62
C LYS A 740 -34.64 -14.59 25.87
N ASP A 741 -35.55 -14.76 26.82
CA ASP A 741 -35.53 -14.04 28.10
C ASP A 741 -34.31 -14.48 28.94
N SER A 742 -34.04 -15.78 29.07
CA SER A 742 -32.87 -16.31 29.80
C SER A 742 -31.53 -15.85 29.20
N LEU A 743 -31.41 -15.81 27.87
CA LEU A 743 -30.21 -15.30 27.20
C LEU A 743 -30.05 -13.78 27.39
N SER A 744 -31.16 -13.04 27.35
CA SER A 744 -31.13 -11.59 27.59
C SER A 744 -30.73 -11.26 29.04
N ASP A 745 -31.14 -12.08 30.01
CA ASP A 745 -30.74 -11.91 31.42
C ASP A 745 -29.27 -12.27 31.65
N LEU A 746 -28.77 -13.32 30.97
CA LEU A 746 -27.35 -13.66 30.96
C LEU A 746 -26.49 -12.57 30.32
N GLU A 747 -26.94 -11.97 29.20
CA GLU A 747 -26.24 -10.85 28.57
C GLU A 747 -26.07 -9.66 29.54
N ARG A 748 -27.08 -9.40 30.38
CA ARG A 748 -27.05 -8.32 31.38
C ARG A 748 -26.10 -8.63 32.54
N SER A 749 -26.02 -9.90 32.98
CA SER A 749 -25.16 -10.29 34.10
C SER A 749 -23.67 -10.27 33.75
N LEU A 750 -23.33 -10.31 32.46
CA LEU A 750 -21.96 -10.24 31.93
C LEU A 750 -21.40 -8.80 31.81
N THR A 751 -22.17 -7.79 32.20
CA THR A 751 -21.77 -6.38 32.08
C THR A 751 -21.08 -5.87 33.35
N PHE A 752 -19.84 -5.41 33.25
CA PHE A 752 -19.09 -4.81 34.37
C PHE A 752 -19.06 -3.27 34.25
N PRO A 753 -19.60 -2.52 35.23
CA PRO A 753 -19.52 -1.06 35.21
C PRO A 753 -18.08 -0.54 35.35
N GLY A 754 -17.63 0.33 34.44
CA GLY A 754 -16.31 0.99 34.53
C GLY A 754 -15.12 0.23 33.91
N ILE A 755 -15.41 -0.83 33.17
CA ILE A 755 -14.44 -1.77 32.56
C ILE A 755 -13.42 -1.08 31.64
N ASP A 756 -13.85 -0.11 30.83
CA ASP A 756 -12.99 0.61 29.87
C ASP A 756 -11.91 1.44 30.59
N LEU A 757 -12.29 2.05 31.71
CA LEU A 757 -11.40 2.87 32.53
C LEU A 757 -10.37 1.99 33.25
N MET A 758 -10.79 0.83 33.76
CA MET A 758 -9.89 -0.15 34.39
C MET A 758 -8.91 -0.74 33.37
N THR A 759 -9.37 -1.08 32.16
CA THR A 759 -8.53 -1.65 31.10
C THR A 759 -7.42 -0.71 30.66
N ALA A 760 -7.76 0.56 30.42
CA ALA A 760 -6.77 1.58 30.04
C ALA A 760 -5.72 1.82 31.14
N GLN A 761 -6.14 1.82 32.41
CA GLN A 761 -5.25 2.02 33.54
C GLN A 761 -4.34 0.80 33.78
N ILE A 762 -4.88 -0.42 33.74
CA ILE A 762 -4.15 -1.66 33.98
C ILE A 762 -3.18 -1.98 32.84
N GLY A 763 -3.55 -1.67 31.59
CA GLY A 763 -2.65 -1.75 30.43
C GLY A 763 -1.45 -0.81 30.56
N ALA A 764 -1.65 0.41 31.05
CA ALA A 764 -0.56 1.34 31.33
C ALA A 764 0.38 0.83 32.44
N LEU A 765 -0.16 0.15 33.46
CA LEU A 765 0.64 -0.45 34.55
C LEU A 765 1.56 -1.58 34.07
N GLY A 766 1.09 -2.45 33.17
CA GLY A 766 1.89 -3.52 32.58
C GLY A 766 3.07 -3.02 31.72
N ALA A 767 2.94 -1.83 31.13
CA ALA A 767 4.01 -1.18 30.37
C ALA A 767 5.08 -0.53 31.28
N LEU A 768 4.71 -0.16 32.51
CA LEU A 768 5.60 0.49 33.48
C LEU A 768 6.54 -0.50 34.19
N SER A 769 6.12 -1.77 34.36
CA SER A 769 6.95 -2.80 35.00
C SER A 769 6.60 -4.20 34.55
N ARG A 770 7.63 -5.02 34.25
CA ARG A 770 7.49 -6.45 33.97
C ARG A 770 6.80 -7.24 35.09
N HIS A 771 6.86 -6.76 36.33
CA HIS A 771 6.25 -7.42 37.49
C HIS A 771 4.73 -7.20 37.57
N LEU A 772 4.18 -6.28 36.80
CA LEU A 772 2.73 -6.02 36.68
C LEU A 772 2.14 -6.52 35.36
N GLN A 773 2.96 -7.11 34.48
CA GLN A 773 2.48 -7.70 33.23
C GLN A 773 1.50 -8.87 33.42
N PRO A 774 1.70 -9.79 34.40
CA PRO A 774 0.73 -10.86 34.65
C PRO A 774 -0.67 -10.33 34.97
N LEU A 775 -0.75 -9.32 35.83
CA LEU A 775 -2.00 -8.61 36.14
C LEU A 775 -2.67 -8.06 34.87
N ALA A 776 -1.91 -7.35 34.04
CA ALA A 776 -2.45 -6.79 32.81
C ALA A 776 -2.98 -7.85 31.85
N ARG A 777 -2.32 -9.02 31.78
CA ARG A 777 -2.76 -10.14 30.94
C ARG A 777 -4.01 -10.80 31.48
N ALA A 778 -4.05 -11.15 32.76
CA ALA A 778 -5.18 -11.81 33.39
C ALA A 778 -6.46 -10.98 33.27
N VAL A 779 -6.38 -9.69 33.56
CA VAL A 779 -7.50 -8.76 33.43
C VAL A 779 -7.94 -8.66 31.97
N THR A 780 -7.02 -8.45 31.02
CA THR A 780 -7.39 -8.35 29.59
C THR A 780 -8.00 -9.65 29.07
N GLY A 781 -7.49 -10.81 29.50
CA GLY A 781 -8.03 -12.12 29.14
C GLY A 781 -9.45 -12.33 29.64
N ALA A 782 -9.71 -12.01 30.91
CA ALA A 782 -11.05 -12.05 31.51
C ALA A 782 -12.07 -11.22 30.72
N LEU A 783 -11.70 -9.98 30.39
CA LEU A 783 -12.57 -9.07 29.64
C LEU A 783 -12.86 -9.56 28.23
N THR A 784 -11.85 -10.10 27.55
CA THR A 784 -11.99 -10.66 26.19
C THR A 784 -12.96 -11.83 26.17
N VAL A 785 -12.90 -12.72 27.17
CA VAL A 785 -13.82 -13.86 27.30
C VAL A 785 -15.26 -13.38 27.53
N LEU A 786 -15.46 -12.42 28.45
CA LEU A 786 -16.78 -11.87 28.75
C LEU A 786 -17.42 -11.16 27.55
N GLU A 787 -16.65 -10.32 26.84
CA GLU A 787 -17.12 -9.64 25.62
C GLU A 787 -17.50 -10.64 24.52
N GLY A 788 -16.71 -11.70 24.35
CA GLY A 788 -16.98 -12.77 23.39
C GLY A 788 -18.29 -13.50 23.70
N ILE A 789 -18.53 -13.83 24.96
CA ILE A 789 -19.77 -14.47 25.42
C ILE A 789 -20.97 -13.52 25.24
N GLN A 790 -20.82 -12.25 25.60
CA GLN A 790 -21.88 -11.24 25.43
C GLN A 790 -22.28 -11.06 23.95
N LYS A 791 -21.28 -11.00 23.05
CA LYS A 791 -21.51 -10.93 21.59
C LYS A 791 -22.23 -12.18 21.10
N SER A 792 -21.80 -13.37 21.52
CA SER A 792 -22.44 -14.64 21.14
C SER A 792 -23.90 -14.72 21.62
N THR A 793 -24.15 -14.32 22.86
CA THR A 793 -25.50 -14.31 23.46
C THR A 793 -26.45 -13.39 22.69
N ARG A 794 -26.01 -12.17 22.33
CA ARG A 794 -26.79 -11.22 21.53
C ARG A 794 -27.15 -11.77 20.15
N LEU A 795 -26.20 -12.43 19.48
CA LEU A 795 -26.43 -13.06 18.17
C LEU A 795 -27.45 -14.19 18.26
N TRP A 796 -27.44 -14.98 19.34
CA TRP A 796 -28.47 -15.99 19.58
C TRP A 796 -29.85 -15.38 19.82
N VAL A 797 -29.95 -14.30 20.60
CA VAL A 797 -31.20 -13.55 20.88
C VAL A 797 -31.79 -12.89 19.63
N GLU A 798 -30.95 -12.40 18.71
CA GLU A 798 -31.39 -11.83 17.42
C GLU A 798 -31.90 -12.89 16.44
N ARG A 799 -31.40 -14.13 16.55
CA ARG A 799 -31.74 -15.26 15.68
C ARG A 799 -33.02 -16.00 16.10
N MET A 800 -33.41 -15.90 17.37
CA MET A 800 -34.65 -16.42 17.97
C MET A 800 -35.79 -15.40 17.88
#